data_AF-A0A952PBT3-F1
#
_entry.id   AF-A0A952PBT3-F1
#
_cell.length_a   1.000
_cell.length_b   1.000
_cell.length_c   1.000
_cell.angle_alpha   90.00
_cell.angle_beta   90.00
_cell.angle_gamma   90.00
#
_symmetry.space_group_name_H-M   'P 1'
#
loop_
_entity.id
_entity.type
_entity.pdbx_description
1 polymer ?
#
loop_
_entity_poly.entity_id
_entity_poly.type
_entity_poly.pdbx_seq_one_letter_code
_entity_poly.pdbx_strand_id
1 'polypeptide(L)'
;MKSFTKLGRTLLVLSVLALLPFSDAMSQNFIMETGGATYNATCGGVIKMKATSGQFVNNGGNTLGITAPANAIEGIVEWAATSATQTAQGLYYEKMMLSGAANKTIADGVYIVGEACDPADLLTGYGDFATYPFFITVGQLATVNDFQGTFNYIGDGQTTFPVTGDDSYNNLALDGTNHTIPVGTTTVDGTITLPTGPLAVDGTLNSGATSTLDGVVNVNSGGNFQIGTGDITFDGNVFVNNGGILNGGVGDIIIGASSTLALAGNTSIVDLDAGEELFITGNFTNGGDGTNIDFECTSVVTYNGTAANQLILPTITSNPYGILNLSDGSKRGGTAGYGNNIEICGNFSLADGNLDMLTNSGYVNMLNETSLANYTGLVEVEGAFRRQFTTAAVGPYTFNNSGTLLTFAGDAGFGPDAAGYYQLNIDGGTNPINYIANTDINRRIIPSYGGGIGSIEYVLQVAYLEAEVPGTFAAGLTEGDLKFFEADGAATTDVEKVAGTGYTRTNASGGNFGLLSLAGIIDGTNSVDEIIEREFTSGHDLVLRANNTMYSILDGRWSNPNVWDEGRIPDEDDNIEVRNLIYVGIDGPFAGTTGGADNTPTLNTRAEFDDYGSNPAANTIRIGNFANASLIIGNEDNTAAYIHKTKATGTAFTNVNTNTTVVGDLFTRAKNLVVKTNVNGLWLTSFGANPAVLGTAQIQNEGAINNQGIIEIGE
;
A
#
# COMPACT_ATOMS: atom_id res chain seq x y z
N MET A 1 -60.38 -87.44 -30.00
CA MET A 1 -59.68 -86.95 -28.79
C MET A 1 -58.19 -86.72 -29.08
N LYS A 2 -57.84 -85.66 -29.80
CA LYS A 2 -56.46 -85.19 -30.00
C LYS A 2 -56.58 -83.71 -30.41
N SER A 3 -56.27 -82.76 -29.51
CA SER A 3 -55.92 -81.35 -29.85
C SER A 3 -55.82 -80.41 -28.61
N PHE A 4 -56.12 -80.84 -27.38
CA PHE A 4 -56.23 -79.90 -26.24
C PHE A 4 -54.98 -79.76 -25.35
N THR A 5 -53.78 -80.18 -25.76
CA THR A 5 -52.60 -80.22 -24.87
C THR A 5 -51.44 -79.29 -25.25
N LYS A 6 -51.46 -78.62 -26.42
CA LYS A 6 -50.40 -77.66 -26.81
C LYS A 6 -50.75 -76.19 -26.57
N LEU A 7 -52.01 -75.79 -26.73
CA LEU A 7 -52.41 -74.39 -26.55
C LEU A 7 -52.36 -73.95 -25.08
N GLY A 8 -52.83 -74.79 -24.15
CA GLY A 8 -52.79 -74.49 -22.71
C GLY A 8 -51.38 -74.44 -22.11
N ARG A 9 -50.43 -75.24 -22.64
CA ARG A 9 -49.01 -75.18 -22.21
C ARG A 9 -48.29 -73.96 -22.77
N THR A 10 -48.60 -73.56 -24.00
CA THR A 10 -48.02 -72.34 -24.59
C THR A 10 -48.59 -71.09 -23.92
N LEU A 11 -49.89 -71.06 -23.58
CA LEU A 11 -50.49 -69.94 -22.87
C LEU A 11 -49.98 -69.82 -21.43
N LEU A 12 -49.82 -70.93 -20.70
CA LEU A 12 -49.25 -70.91 -19.34
C LEU A 12 -47.77 -70.49 -19.33
N VAL A 13 -46.99 -70.94 -20.31
CA VAL A 13 -45.59 -70.51 -20.47
C VAL A 13 -45.50 -69.05 -20.92
N LEU A 14 -46.41 -68.56 -21.77
CA LEU A 14 -46.49 -67.13 -22.12
C LEU A 14 -46.97 -66.27 -20.95
N SER A 15 -47.90 -66.75 -20.11
CA SER A 15 -48.35 -66.06 -18.89
C SER A 15 -47.25 -66.01 -17.83
N VAL A 16 -46.48 -67.09 -17.67
CA VAL A 16 -45.35 -67.12 -16.73
C VAL A 16 -44.17 -66.31 -17.27
N LEU A 17 -43.86 -66.34 -18.58
CA LEU A 17 -42.85 -65.44 -19.18
C LEU A 17 -43.29 -63.97 -19.21
N ALA A 18 -44.59 -63.69 -19.30
CA ALA A 18 -45.13 -62.33 -19.21
C ALA A 18 -45.20 -61.81 -17.77
N LEU A 19 -45.17 -62.69 -16.75
CA LEU A 19 -45.12 -62.31 -15.33
C LEU A 19 -43.67 -62.18 -14.80
N LEU A 20 -42.69 -62.77 -15.48
CA LEU A 20 -41.27 -62.70 -15.09
C LEU A 20 -40.60 -61.32 -15.23
N PRO A 21 -41.04 -60.37 -16.08
CA PRO A 21 -40.54 -58.99 -16.01
C PRO A 21 -41.29 -58.09 -15.01
N PHE A 22 -42.34 -58.57 -14.32
CA PHE A 22 -43.11 -57.74 -13.36
C PHE A 22 -42.69 -57.90 -11.89
N SER A 23 -41.77 -58.81 -11.56
CA SER A 23 -41.30 -58.94 -10.17
C SER A 23 -40.42 -57.79 -9.70
N ASP A 24 -39.86 -57.00 -10.64
CA ASP A 24 -39.05 -55.81 -10.33
C ASP A 24 -39.90 -54.52 -10.20
N ALA A 25 -41.22 -54.59 -10.36
CA ALA A 25 -42.12 -53.43 -10.36
C ALA A 25 -42.92 -53.22 -9.06
N MET A 26 -42.73 -54.05 -8.02
CA MET A 26 -43.30 -53.80 -6.70
C MET A 26 -42.34 -52.92 -5.90
N SER A 27 -42.72 -51.68 -5.61
CA SER A 27 -41.97 -50.83 -4.67
C SER A 27 -41.85 -51.55 -3.33
N GLN A 28 -40.63 -51.94 -2.95
CA GLN A 28 -40.34 -52.54 -1.65
C GLN A 28 -39.99 -51.41 -0.68
N ASN A 29 -41.02 -50.85 -0.04
CA ASN A 29 -40.87 -49.80 0.97
C ASN A 29 -40.53 -50.42 2.34
N PHE A 30 -39.76 -49.70 3.15
CA PHE A 30 -39.57 -49.98 4.56
C PHE A 30 -40.64 -49.20 5.35
N ILE A 31 -41.66 -49.89 5.88
CA ILE A 31 -42.85 -49.24 6.45
C ILE A 31 -42.89 -49.41 7.97
N MET A 32 -42.97 -48.29 8.70
CA MET A 32 -43.20 -48.25 10.14
C MET A 32 -44.67 -47.89 10.42
N GLU A 33 -45.50 -48.88 10.78
CA GLU A 33 -46.96 -48.73 10.75
C GLU A 33 -47.58 -47.95 11.94
N THR A 34 -46.90 -47.85 13.07
CA THR A 34 -47.44 -47.25 14.31
C THR A 34 -46.40 -46.43 15.05
N GLY A 35 -46.83 -45.42 15.83
CA GLY A 35 -45.93 -44.60 16.65
C GLY A 35 -45.17 -45.36 17.76
N GLY A 36 -45.55 -46.60 18.08
CA GLY A 36 -44.83 -47.46 19.02
C GLY A 36 -43.86 -48.45 18.37
N ALA A 37 -43.81 -48.52 17.03
CA ALA A 37 -42.88 -49.39 16.33
C ALA A 37 -41.46 -48.84 16.43
N THR A 38 -40.51 -49.67 16.84
CA THR A 38 -39.08 -49.34 16.90
C THR A 38 -38.29 -50.21 15.95
N TYR A 39 -37.22 -49.65 15.39
CA TYR A 39 -36.21 -50.37 14.65
C TYR A 39 -34.90 -50.17 15.41
N ASN A 40 -34.22 -51.26 15.75
CA ASN A 40 -32.92 -51.20 16.41
C ASN A 40 -31.91 -52.01 15.62
N ALA A 41 -30.71 -51.48 15.44
CA ALA A 41 -29.62 -52.14 14.76
C ALA A 41 -28.29 -51.90 15.47
N THR A 42 -27.39 -52.86 15.35
CA THR A 42 -25.99 -52.61 15.72
C THR A 42 -25.29 -51.83 14.61
N CYS A 43 -24.09 -51.33 14.87
CA CYS A 43 -23.31 -50.53 13.92
C CYS A 43 -23.16 -51.19 12.53
N GLY A 44 -23.01 -52.52 12.48
CA GLY A 44 -22.91 -53.29 11.24
C GLY A 44 -24.23 -53.83 10.67
N GLY A 45 -25.39 -53.52 11.27
CA GLY A 45 -26.69 -53.91 10.74
C GLY A 45 -27.00 -53.14 9.45
N VAL A 46 -27.43 -53.82 8.37
CA VAL A 46 -27.62 -53.20 7.06
C VAL A 46 -29.06 -53.31 6.56
N ILE A 47 -29.64 -52.18 6.16
CA ILE A 47 -30.82 -52.10 5.29
C ILE A 47 -30.34 -51.81 3.87
N LYS A 48 -30.54 -52.76 2.95
CA LYS A 48 -30.16 -52.61 1.53
C LYS A 48 -31.37 -52.29 0.66
N MET A 49 -31.49 -51.05 0.22
CA MET A 49 -32.55 -50.53 -0.65
C MET A 49 -32.19 -50.77 -2.13
N LYS A 50 -32.70 -51.86 -2.72
CA LYS A 50 -32.42 -52.22 -4.13
C LYS A 50 -33.45 -51.68 -5.14
N ALA A 51 -34.64 -51.31 -4.69
CA ALA A 51 -35.70 -50.79 -5.55
C ALA A 51 -35.44 -49.31 -5.90
N THR A 52 -35.65 -48.93 -7.16
CA THR A 52 -35.49 -47.55 -7.63
C THR A 52 -36.50 -46.60 -7.00
N SER A 53 -37.70 -47.10 -6.68
CA SER A 53 -38.77 -46.36 -6.01
C SER A 53 -38.91 -46.70 -4.51
N GLY A 54 -37.99 -47.47 -3.94
CA GLY A 54 -38.08 -47.88 -2.53
C GLY A 54 -37.97 -46.69 -1.58
N GLN A 55 -38.83 -46.64 -0.56
CA GLN A 55 -38.86 -45.55 0.42
C GLN A 55 -39.00 -46.08 1.85
N PHE A 56 -38.45 -45.35 2.81
CA PHE A 56 -38.88 -45.35 4.20
C PHE A 56 -40.21 -44.59 4.31
N VAL A 57 -41.21 -45.24 4.91
CA VAL A 57 -42.56 -44.70 5.07
C VAL A 57 -42.98 -44.84 6.53
N ASN A 58 -43.27 -43.70 7.16
CA ASN A 58 -43.77 -43.65 8.54
C ASN A 58 -45.28 -43.41 8.54
N ASN A 59 -46.03 -44.36 9.11
CA ASN A 59 -47.47 -44.26 9.33
C ASN A 59 -47.77 -44.11 10.83
N GLY A 60 -49.01 -43.73 11.15
CA GLY A 60 -49.53 -43.81 12.52
C GLY A 60 -48.74 -43.01 13.57
N GLY A 61 -48.06 -41.95 13.17
CA GLY A 61 -47.27 -41.07 14.04
C GLY A 61 -45.84 -41.54 14.33
N ASN A 62 -45.29 -42.50 13.58
CA ASN A 62 -43.88 -42.90 13.69
C ASN A 62 -42.92 -41.79 13.20
N THR A 63 -41.71 -41.73 13.74
CA THR A 63 -40.72 -40.67 13.50
C THR A 63 -39.35 -41.16 13.02
N LEU A 64 -39.22 -42.43 12.62
CA LEU A 64 -37.96 -43.01 12.14
C LEU A 64 -37.36 -42.19 10.98
N GLY A 65 -36.12 -41.75 11.12
CA GLY A 65 -35.41 -40.91 10.16
C GLY A 65 -35.89 -39.46 10.06
N ILE A 66 -36.87 -39.02 10.87
CA ILE A 66 -37.46 -37.66 10.75
C ILE A 66 -36.84 -36.67 11.75
N THR A 67 -36.31 -37.12 12.89
CA THR A 67 -35.73 -36.24 13.92
C THR A 67 -34.44 -36.80 14.50
N ALA A 68 -33.38 -36.00 14.54
CA ALA A 68 -32.13 -36.33 15.24
C ALA A 68 -32.15 -35.99 16.74
N PRO A 69 -31.20 -36.57 17.50
CA PRO A 69 -30.46 -37.79 17.18
C PRO A 69 -31.30 -39.06 17.48
N ALA A 70 -32.33 -38.93 18.32
CA ALA A 70 -33.04 -40.05 18.93
C ALA A 70 -33.83 -40.96 17.97
N ASN A 71 -34.14 -40.49 16.75
CA ASN A 71 -34.87 -41.29 15.77
C ASN A 71 -34.11 -41.42 14.45
N ALA A 72 -32.79 -41.24 14.41
CA ALA A 72 -32.02 -41.58 13.22
C ALA A 72 -32.18 -43.06 12.86
N ILE A 73 -32.07 -43.41 11.58
CA ILE A 73 -32.11 -44.81 11.16
C ILE A 73 -30.82 -45.48 11.62
N GLU A 74 -30.95 -46.37 12.62
CA GLU A 74 -29.81 -47.08 13.23
C GLU A 74 -29.09 -48.01 12.24
N GLY A 75 -27.78 -48.16 12.38
CA GLY A 75 -26.96 -48.97 11.49
C GLY A 75 -26.75 -48.34 10.10
N ILE A 76 -26.59 -49.18 9.08
CA ILE A 76 -26.21 -48.81 7.72
C ILE A 76 -27.42 -48.86 6.78
N VAL A 77 -27.67 -47.77 6.06
CA VAL A 77 -28.59 -47.76 4.92
C VAL A 77 -27.80 -47.72 3.61
N GLU A 78 -27.94 -48.77 2.79
CA GLU A 78 -27.31 -48.88 1.48
C GLU A 78 -28.34 -48.66 0.36
N TRP A 79 -28.16 -47.61 -0.43
CA TRP A 79 -28.96 -47.34 -1.63
C TRP A 79 -28.29 -48.00 -2.85
N ALA A 80 -28.78 -49.19 -3.22
CA ALA A 80 -28.05 -50.17 -4.04
C ALA A 80 -28.70 -50.52 -5.39
N ALA A 81 -29.58 -49.66 -5.95
CA ALA A 81 -30.20 -49.94 -7.25
C ALA A 81 -29.15 -50.12 -8.38
N THR A 82 -29.43 -51.02 -9.32
CA THR A 82 -28.50 -51.41 -10.40
C THR A 82 -28.93 -50.94 -11.79
N SER A 83 -30.13 -50.38 -11.93
CA SER A 83 -30.66 -49.85 -13.19
C SER A 83 -31.64 -48.72 -12.91
N ALA A 84 -31.64 -47.67 -13.74
CA ALA A 84 -32.44 -46.44 -13.59
C ALA A 84 -32.15 -45.64 -12.30
N THR A 85 -32.36 -44.32 -12.33
CA THR A 85 -32.03 -43.43 -11.20
C THR A 85 -32.75 -43.84 -9.91
N GLN A 86 -32.02 -43.83 -8.79
CA GLN A 86 -32.57 -44.06 -7.44
C GLN A 86 -32.39 -42.82 -6.58
N THR A 87 -33.44 -42.42 -5.87
CA THR A 87 -33.38 -41.28 -4.94
C THR A 87 -33.15 -41.76 -3.52
N ALA A 88 -32.08 -41.28 -2.88
CA ALA A 88 -31.90 -41.40 -1.44
C ALA A 88 -32.72 -40.31 -0.74
N GLN A 89 -33.55 -40.68 0.23
CA GLN A 89 -34.46 -39.74 0.89
C GLN A 89 -33.73 -38.83 1.88
N GLY A 90 -34.17 -37.56 1.97
CA GLY A 90 -33.76 -36.62 3.00
C GLY A 90 -34.27 -37.04 4.37
N LEU A 91 -33.44 -37.77 5.11
CA LEU A 91 -33.71 -38.33 6.43
C LEU A 91 -32.43 -38.29 7.26
N TYR A 92 -32.58 -38.56 8.55
CA TYR A 92 -31.48 -38.81 9.48
C TYR A 92 -31.03 -40.26 9.44
N TYR A 93 -29.79 -40.49 9.05
CA TYR A 93 -29.11 -41.78 9.01
C TYR A 93 -27.97 -41.78 10.02
N GLU A 94 -27.79 -42.87 10.77
CA GLU A 94 -26.50 -43.05 11.43
C GLU A 94 -25.40 -43.22 10.39
N LYS A 95 -25.64 -44.08 9.39
CA LYS A 95 -24.68 -44.40 8.32
C LYS A 95 -25.37 -44.61 6.99
N MET A 96 -24.74 -44.14 5.92
CA MET A 96 -25.31 -44.23 4.58
C MET A 96 -24.27 -44.63 3.53
N MET A 97 -24.62 -45.54 2.63
CA MET A 97 -23.78 -45.97 1.52
C MET A 97 -24.52 -45.82 0.20
N LEU A 98 -23.83 -45.30 -0.81
CA LEU A 98 -24.32 -45.31 -2.20
C LEU A 98 -23.59 -46.39 -3.00
N SER A 99 -24.36 -47.28 -3.63
CA SER A 99 -23.82 -48.41 -4.38
C SER A 99 -24.72 -48.85 -5.54
N GLY A 100 -24.24 -49.83 -6.30
CA GLY A 100 -24.94 -50.35 -7.47
C GLY A 100 -24.41 -49.70 -8.75
N ALA A 101 -25.23 -49.65 -9.80
CA ALA A 101 -24.84 -49.10 -11.11
C ALA A 101 -25.83 -48.04 -11.63
N ALA A 102 -26.83 -47.70 -10.81
CA ALA A 102 -27.77 -46.63 -11.09
C ALA A 102 -27.18 -45.27 -10.70
N ASN A 103 -27.50 -44.22 -11.47
CA ASN A 103 -27.33 -42.84 -11.02
C ASN A 103 -28.09 -42.64 -9.70
N LYS A 104 -27.52 -41.87 -8.79
CA LYS A 104 -28.17 -41.53 -7.52
C LYS A 104 -28.58 -40.06 -7.54
N THR A 105 -29.74 -39.80 -6.99
CA THR A 105 -30.13 -38.46 -6.58
C THR A 105 -30.18 -38.46 -5.05
N ILE A 106 -29.36 -37.63 -4.41
CA ILE A 106 -29.36 -37.47 -2.97
C ILE A 106 -30.28 -36.29 -2.69
N ALA A 107 -31.44 -36.53 -2.07
CA ALA A 107 -32.40 -35.46 -1.82
C ALA A 107 -31.85 -34.43 -0.81
N ASP A 108 -32.41 -33.23 -0.85
CA ASP A 108 -32.17 -32.21 0.19
C ASP A 108 -32.55 -32.73 1.58
N GLY A 109 -31.79 -32.30 2.59
CA GLY A 109 -32.01 -32.70 3.97
C GLY A 109 -31.59 -34.14 4.28
N VAL A 110 -30.52 -34.64 3.67
CA VAL A 110 -29.84 -35.84 4.17
C VAL A 110 -28.94 -35.46 5.34
N TYR A 111 -29.06 -36.19 6.45
CA TYR A 111 -28.30 -35.95 7.66
C TYR A 111 -27.57 -37.24 8.09
N ILE A 112 -26.25 -37.14 8.24
CA ILE A 112 -25.39 -38.21 8.76
C ILE A 112 -25.07 -37.88 10.21
N VAL A 113 -25.58 -38.68 11.15
CA VAL A 113 -25.46 -38.42 12.59
C VAL A 113 -24.53 -39.37 13.33
N GLY A 114 -24.13 -40.47 12.69
CA GLY A 114 -23.34 -41.52 13.32
C GLY A 114 -21.83 -41.26 13.21
N GLU A 115 -21.09 -41.92 14.10
CA GLU A 115 -19.62 -42.00 14.09
C GLU A 115 -19.14 -43.27 13.36
N ALA A 116 -17.83 -43.41 13.17
CA ALA A 116 -17.22 -44.63 12.63
C ALA A 116 -17.57 -45.89 13.45
N CYS A 117 -17.70 -47.04 12.78
CA CYS A 117 -17.90 -48.34 13.44
C CYS A 117 -16.58 -48.98 13.86
N ASP A 118 -16.62 -49.80 14.92
CA ASP A 118 -15.56 -50.78 15.17
C ASP A 118 -15.48 -51.75 13.96
N PRO A 119 -14.30 -51.94 13.35
CA PRO A 119 -14.11 -52.90 12.26
C PRO A 119 -14.60 -54.33 12.59
N ALA A 120 -14.61 -54.73 13.87
CA ALA A 120 -15.07 -56.05 14.30
C ALA A 120 -16.59 -56.24 14.15
N ASP A 121 -17.36 -55.15 14.15
CA ASP A 121 -18.83 -55.18 14.02
C ASP A 121 -19.28 -55.13 12.55
N LEU A 122 -18.39 -54.81 11.62
CA LEU A 122 -18.73 -54.59 10.21
C LEU A 122 -18.84 -55.90 9.41
N LEU A 123 -19.90 -55.98 8.61
CA LEU A 123 -20.05 -57.04 7.62
C LEU A 123 -19.02 -56.88 6.48
N THR A 124 -18.67 -58.00 5.84
CA THR A 124 -17.79 -57.97 4.66
C THR A 124 -18.36 -57.07 3.56
N GLY A 125 -17.54 -56.14 3.05
CA GLY A 125 -17.95 -55.16 2.04
C GLY A 125 -18.35 -53.79 2.59
N TYR A 126 -18.38 -53.62 3.91
CA TYR A 126 -18.76 -52.36 4.60
C TYR A 126 -17.61 -51.76 5.41
N GLY A 127 -16.37 -52.17 5.13
CA GLY A 127 -15.18 -51.80 5.91
C GLY A 127 -14.90 -50.30 5.97
N ASP A 128 -15.31 -49.53 4.96
CA ASP A 128 -15.11 -48.08 4.90
C ASP A 128 -15.89 -47.34 6.00
N PHE A 129 -16.94 -47.94 6.58
CA PHE A 129 -17.63 -47.39 7.76
C PHE A 129 -16.78 -47.38 9.03
N ALA A 130 -15.59 -48.01 9.01
CA ALA A 130 -14.59 -47.82 10.07
C ALA A 130 -13.93 -46.43 10.02
N THR A 131 -14.18 -45.64 8.97
CA THR A 131 -13.61 -44.30 8.80
C THR A 131 -14.70 -43.30 8.43
N TYR A 132 -15.55 -43.62 7.46
CA TYR A 132 -16.53 -42.70 6.91
C TYR A 132 -17.95 -43.12 7.26
N PRO A 133 -18.75 -42.31 7.99
CA PRO A 133 -20.16 -42.59 8.25
C PRO A 133 -21.04 -42.41 7.00
N PHE A 134 -20.47 -41.88 5.91
CA PHE A 134 -21.04 -41.91 4.58
C PHE A 134 -19.97 -42.28 3.55
N PHE A 135 -20.27 -43.10 2.54
CA PHE A 135 -19.36 -43.28 1.40
C PHE A 135 -20.06 -43.76 0.13
N ILE A 136 -19.36 -43.62 -0.99
CA ILE A 136 -19.78 -44.06 -2.32
C ILE A 136 -18.79 -45.13 -2.82
N THR A 137 -19.28 -46.25 -3.35
CA THR A 137 -18.37 -47.30 -3.85
C THR A 137 -17.64 -46.91 -5.14
N VAL A 138 -16.34 -47.23 -5.18
CA VAL A 138 -15.34 -46.82 -6.19
C VAL A 138 -15.65 -47.25 -7.66
N GLY A 139 -16.69 -48.06 -7.89
CA GLY A 139 -17.17 -48.41 -9.23
C GLY A 139 -18.26 -47.49 -9.82
N GLN A 140 -18.76 -46.52 -9.02
CA GLN A 140 -19.83 -45.59 -9.39
C GLN A 140 -19.36 -44.18 -9.75
N LEU A 141 -18.07 -43.89 -9.74
CA LEU A 141 -17.54 -42.56 -10.13
C LEU A 141 -17.73 -42.23 -11.63
N ALA A 142 -18.27 -43.17 -12.42
CA ALA A 142 -18.72 -42.94 -13.80
C ALA A 142 -20.24 -42.68 -13.92
N THR A 143 -20.97 -42.71 -12.80
CA THR A 143 -22.40 -42.40 -12.71
C THR A 143 -22.56 -41.16 -11.85
N VAL A 144 -23.19 -40.11 -12.39
CA VAL A 144 -23.42 -38.85 -11.66
C VAL A 144 -24.30 -39.10 -10.43
N ASN A 145 -23.76 -38.75 -9.26
CA ASN A 145 -24.45 -38.64 -7.98
C ASN A 145 -24.87 -37.18 -7.80
N ASP A 146 -26.13 -36.90 -8.08
CA ASP A 146 -26.72 -35.56 -8.01
C ASP A 146 -27.10 -35.25 -6.55
N PHE A 147 -26.24 -34.52 -5.83
CA PHE A 147 -26.56 -34.00 -4.52
C PHE A 147 -27.50 -32.80 -4.66
N GLN A 148 -28.71 -32.92 -4.14
CA GLN A 148 -29.69 -31.83 -4.15
C GLN A 148 -29.70 -31.13 -2.79
N GLY A 149 -29.67 -29.80 -2.79
CA GLY A 149 -29.76 -29.02 -1.56
C GLY A 149 -28.56 -29.26 -0.63
N THR A 150 -28.82 -29.43 0.66
CA THR A 150 -27.79 -29.51 1.71
C THR A 150 -27.60 -30.93 2.23
N PHE A 151 -26.36 -31.41 2.16
CA PHE A 151 -25.89 -32.62 2.82
C PHE A 151 -25.29 -32.25 4.18
N ASN A 152 -25.73 -32.92 5.24
CA ASN A 152 -25.42 -32.52 6.60
C ASN A 152 -24.63 -33.63 7.31
N TYR A 153 -23.48 -33.26 7.85
CA TYR A 153 -22.76 -34.02 8.87
C TYR A 153 -23.09 -33.39 10.22
N ILE A 154 -23.71 -34.15 11.12
CA ILE A 154 -24.10 -33.69 12.46
C ILE A 154 -23.44 -34.57 13.50
N GLY A 155 -22.68 -33.98 14.43
CA GLY A 155 -22.17 -34.69 15.60
C GLY A 155 -20.70 -34.45 15.85
N ASP A 156 -20.06 -35.38 16.57
CA ASP A 156 -18.65 -35.30 16.91
C ASP A 156 -17.82 -36.31 16.11
N GLY A 157 -16.56 -35.96 15.83
CA GLY A 157 -15.57 -36.86 15.23
C GLY A 157 -15.91 -37.38 13.83
N GLN A 158 -16.68 -36.63 13.04
CA GLN A 158 -17.09 -37.10 11.71
C GLN A 158 -16.03 -36.81 10.65
N THR A 159 -15.73 -37.83 9.83
CA THR A 159 -14.88 -37.69 8.65
C THR A 159 -15.75 -37.68 7.40
N THR A 160 -15.69 -36.60 6.62
CA THR A 160 -16.41 -36.50 5.34
C THR A 160 -15.88 -37.52 4.33
N PHE A 161 -16.66 -37.81 3.30
CA PHE A 161 -16.19 -38.66 2.21
C PHE A 161 -15.61 -37.79 1.08
N PRO A 162 -14.44 -38.13 0.52
CA PRO A 162 -13.94 -37.47 -0.69
C PRO A 162 -14.89 -37.70 -1.86
N VAL A 163 -15.56 -36.65 -2.30
CA VAL A 163 -16.38 -36.65 -3.51
C VAL A 163 -15.59 -35.90 -4.60
N THR A 164 -15.28 -36.61 -5.69
CA THR A 164 -14.39 -36.14 -6.77
C THR A 164 -14.95 -36.45 -8.16
N GLY A 165 -14.47 -35.73 -9.17
CA GLY A 165 -14.83 -35.97 -10.57
C GLY A 165 -16.12 -35.24 -10.96
N ASP A 166 -17.05 -35.97 -11.59
CA ASP A 166 -18.37 -35.43 -11.98
C ASP A 166 -19.34 -35.30 -10.79
N ASP A 167 -18.91 -35.70 -9.60
CA ASP A 167 -19.69 -35.62 -8.35
C ASP A 167 -19.15 -34.49 -7.47
N SER A 168 -20.06 -33.75 -6.84
CA SER A 168 -19.79 -32.67 -5.91
C SER A 168 -20.91 -32.61 -4.86
N TYR A 169 -20.61 -32.20 -3.64
CA TYR A 169 -21.66 -31.80 -2.72
C TYR A 169 -22.26 -30.49 -3.25
N ASN A 170 -23.59 -30.41 -3.35
CA ASN A 170 -24.23 -29.14 -3.69
C ASN A 170 -24.08 -28.13 -2.54
N ASN A 171 -24.64 -28.38 -1.36
CA ASN A 171 -24.22 -27.66 -0.14
C ASN A 171 -23.75 -28.66 0.92
N LEU A 172 -22.80 -28.25 1.76
CA LEU A 172 -22.24 -29.06 2.82
C LEU A 172 -22.37 -28.35 4.17
N ALA A 173 -23.13 -28.92 5.10
CA ALA A 173 -23.22 -28.44 6.47
C ALA A 173 -22.45 -29.37 7.41
N LEU A 174 -21.57 -28.80 8.22
CA LEU A 174 -20.71 -29.47 9.19
C LEU A 174 -21.09 -28.98 10.58
N ASP A 175 -22.18 -29.52 11.14
CA ASP A 175 -22.71 -29.12 12.46
C ASP A 175 -22.20 -30.04 13.56
N GLY A 176 -21.88 -29.49 14.73
CA GLY A 176 -21.30 -30.22 15.85
C GLY A 176 -19.87 -29.80 16.19
N THR A 177 -19.12 -30.70 16.84
CA THR A 177 -17.91 -30.32 17.59
C THR A 177 -16.61 -30.61 16.89
N ASN A 178 -16.48 -31.63 16.03
CA ASN A 178 -15.24 -31.89 15.28
C ASN A 178 -15.57 -32.54 13.93
N HIS A 179 -15.03 -31.96 12.86
CA HIS A 179 -15.17 -32.47 11.48
C HIS A 179 -13.81 -32.62 10.81
N THR A 180 -13.67 -33.59 9.92
CA THR A 180 -12.45 -33.83 9.14
C THR A 180 -12.75 -33.95 7.65
N ILE A 181 -12.05 -33.15 6.84
CA ILE A 181 -11.85 -33.42 5.41
C ILE A 181 -10.64 -34.34 5.29
N PRO A 182 -10.84 -35.63 4.96
CA PRO A 182 -9.74 -36.59 4.91
C PRO A 182 -8.83 -36.36 3.71
N VAL A 183 -7.71 -37.08 3.66
CA VAL A 183 -6.85 -37.18 2.47
C VAL A 183 -7.68 -37.60 1.25
N GLY A 184 -7.53 -36.85 0.17
CA GLY A 184 -8.39 -36.92 -1.02
C GLY A 184 -8.84 -35.51 -1.41
N THR A 185 -9.82 -35.42 -2.31
CA THR A 185 -10.44 -34.14 -2.68
C THR A 185 -11.93 -34.21 -2.32
N THR A 186 -12.42 -33.17 -1.67
CA THR A 186 -13.84 -32.95 -1.39
C THR A 186 -14.24 -31.66 -2.10
N THR A 187 -15.16 -31.77 -3.06
CA THR A 187 -15.67 -30.61 -3.81
C THR A 187 -17.07 -30.24 -3.35
N VAL A 188 -17.28 -28.97 -3.07
CA VAL A 188 -18.59 -28.39 -2.73
C VAL A 188 -18.91 -27.28 -3.73
N ASP A 189 -19.93 -27.45 -4.57
CA ASP A 189 -20.26 -26.48 -5.63
C ASP A 189 -21.00 -25.25 -5.08
N GLY A 190 -21.81 -25.45 -4.05
CA GLY A 190 -22.56 -24.42 -3.35
C GLY A 190 -21.88 -24.05 -2.04
N THR A 191 -22.66 -23.92 -0.96
CA THR A 191 -22.19 -23.31 0.29
C THR A 191 -21.65 -24.36 1.27
N ILE A 192 -20.58 -24.02 1.96
CA ILE A 192 -20.07 -24.71 3.14
C ILE A 192 -20.58 -23.97 4.38
N THR A 193 -21.11 -24.69 5.36
CA THR A 193 -21.56 -24.11 6.63
C THR A 193 -20.86 -24.82 7.78
N LEU A 194 -20.09 -24.07 8.57
CA LEU A 194 -19.41 -24.54 9.78
C LEU A 194 -19.80 -23.60 10.94
N PRO A 195 -20.93 -23.85 11.62
CA PRO A 195 -21.47 -22.93 12.62
C PRO A 195 -20.70 -22.99 13.94
N THR A 196 -20.11 -24.14 14.27
CA THR A 196 -19.34 -24.37 15.51
C THR A 196 -18.30 -25.47 15.31
N GLY A 197 -17.37 -25.59 16.26
CA GLY A 197 -16.39 -26.69 16.31
C GLY A 197 -15.24 -26.54 15.32
N PRO A 198 -14.08 -27.18 15.56
CA PRO A 198 -13.01 -27.22 14.57
C PRO A 198 -13.32 -28.12 13.36
N LEU A 199 -12.88 -27.64 12.18
CA LEU A 199 -12.72 -28.40 10.95
C LEU A 199 -11.23 -28.69 10.73
N ALA A 200 -10.86 -29.96 10.64
CA ALA A 200 -9.55 -30.40 10.17
C ALA A 200 -9.57 -30.63 8.66
N VAL A 201 -8.62 -30.08 7.92
CA VAL A 201 -8.45 -30.28 6.49
C VAL A 201 -7.13 -31.01 6.25
N ASP A 202 -7.22 -32.33 6.07
CA ASP A 202 -6.08 -33.23 5.82
C ASP A 202 -5.87 -33.51 4.32
N GLY A 203 -6.92 -33.34 3.51
CA GLY A 203 -6.88 -33.41 2.05
C GLY A 203 -7.16 -32.05 1.41
N THR A 204 -7.80 -32.05 0.24
CA THR A 204 -8.20 -30.83 -0.46
C THR A 204 -9.69 -30.58 -0.28
N LEU A 205 -10.07 -29.39 0.19
CA LEU A 205 -11.44 -28.90 0.23
C LEU A 205 -11.62 -27.79 -0.81
N ASN A 206 -12.42 -28.04 -1.84
CA ASN A 206 -12.77 -27.04 -2.85
C ASN A 206 -14.12 -26.41 -2.49
N SER A 207 -14.14 -25.10 -2.37
CA SER A 207 -15.37 -24.32 -2.17
C SER A 207 -15.84 -23.71 -3.49
N GLY A 208 -17.15 -23.69 -3.74
CA GLY A 208 -17.72 -23.21 -4.99
C GLY A 208 -18.44 -21.87 -4.85
N ALA A 209 -19.40 -21.78 -3.91
CA ALA A 209 -20.18 -20.58 -3.64
C ALA A 209 -19.84 -19.93 -2.30
N THR A 210 -20.37 -18.72 -2.10
CA THR A 210 -20.10 -17.91 -0.92
C THR A 210 -20.43 -18.65 0.37
N SER A 211 -19.47 -18.73 1.29
CA SER A 211 -19.59 -19.51 2.52
C SER A 211 -19.08 -18.74 3.74
N THR A 212 -19.65 -19.04 4.90
CA THR A 212 -19.21 -18.50 6.20
C THR A 212 -18.87 -19.64 7.14
N LEU A 213 -17.68 -19.57 7.73
CA LEU A 213 -17.14 -20.56 8.65
C LEU A 213 -16.88 -19.89 10.00
N ASP A 214 -17.80 -20.09 10.94
CA ASP A 214 -17.73 -19.58 12.32
C ASP A 214 -16.82 -20.46 13.20
N GLY A 215 -16.71 -21.74 12.84
CA GLY A 215 -15.81 -22.69 13.49
C GLY A 215 -14.33 -22.47 13.14
N VAL A 216 -13.45 -23.02 13.97
CA VAL A 216 -12.00 -22.98 13.73
C VAL A 216 -11.65 -23.86 12.54
N VAL A 217 -10.80 -23.41 11.63
CA VAL A 217 -10.31 -24.23 10.50
C VAL A 217 -8.84 -24.54 10.71
N ASN A 218 -8.49 -25.82 10.72
CA ASN A 218 -7.11 -26.29 10.80
C ASN A 218 -6.74 -26.96 9.48
N VAL A 219 -5.92 -26.28 8.67
CA VAL A 219 -5.36 -26.87 7.45
C VAL A 219 -4.08 -27.61 7.85
N ASN A 220 -4.14 -28.93 7.84
CA ASN A 220 -3.06 -29.80 8.34
C ASN A 220 -2.04 -30.12 7.26
N SER A 221 -1.03 -30.92 7.63
CA SER A 221 0.10 -31.23 6.78
C SER A 221 -0.35 -31.92 5.48
N GLY A 222 -0.10 -31.28 4.34
CA GLY A 222 -0.50 -31.76 3.01
C GLY A 222 -1.97 -31.46 2.65
N GLY A 223 -2.72 -30.83 3.54
CA GLY A 223 -4.07 -30.36 3.28
C GLY A 223 -4.10 -29.00 2.56
N ASN A 224 -5.13 -28.78 1.75
CA ASN A 224 -5.35 -27.53 1.03
C ASN A 224 -6.81 -27.09 1.15
N PHE A 225 -7.03 -25.82 1.46
CA PHE A 225 -8.34 -25.18 1.30
C PHE A 225 -8.30 -24.37 0.01
N GLN A 226 -9.07 -24.77 -0.99
CA GLN A 226 -9.14 -24.11 -2.29
C GLN A 226 -10.41 -23.25 -2.40
N ILE A 227 -10.21 -21.98 -2.74
CA ILE A 227 -11.27 -21.00 -2.90
C ILE A 227 -11.70 -20.99 -4.36
N GLY A 228 -13.00 -21.13 -4.61
CA GLY A 228 -13.57 -21.12 -5.94
C GLY A 228 -14.17 -19.77 -6.31
N THR A 229 -15.40 -19.78 -6.82
CA THR A 229 -16.03 -18.59 -7.41
C THR A 229 -16.75 -17.67 -6.43
N GLY A 230 -17.03 -18.15 -5.22
CA GLY A 230 -17.72 -17.38 -4.18
C GLY A 230 -16.82 -17.16 -2.97
N ASP A 231 -17.04 -16.03 -2.30
CA ASP A 231 -16.22 -15.59 -1.18
C ASP A 231 -16.27 -16.55 0.01
N ILE A 232 -15.17 -16.67 0.73
CA ILE A 232 -15.10 -17.44 1.97
C ILE A 232 -14.77 -16.51 3.12
N THR A 233 -15.71 -16.40 4.05
CA THR A 233 -15.54 -15.67 5.30
C THR A 233 -15.18 -16.63 6.43
N PHE A 234 -14.02 -16.45 7.02
CA PHE A 234 -13.57 -17.12 8.24
C PHE A 234 -13.86 -16.24 9.47
N ASP A 235 -15.00 -16.47 10.12
CA ASP A 235 -15.36 -15.85 11.40
C ASP A 235 -14.81 -16.62 12.61
N GLY A 236 -14.35 -17.85 12.39
CA GLY A 236 -13.43 -18.57 13.26
C GLY A 236 -11.96 -18.40 12.87
N ASN A 237 -11.06 -18.77 13.78
CA ASN A 237 -9.61 -18.76 13.51
C ASN A 237 -9.23 -19.79 12.45
N VAL A 238 -8.21 -19.47 11.64
CA VAL A 238 -7.63 -20.37 10.64
C VAL A 238 -6.17 -20.63 10.97
N PHE A 239 -5.83 -21.89 11.20
CA PHE A 239 -4.46 -22.34 11.47
C PHE A 239 -3.96 -23.21 10.32
N VAL A 240 -2.93 -22.76 9.62
CA VAL A 240 -2.29 -23.50 8.54
C VAL A 240 -1.00 -24.13 9.06
N ASN A 241 -0.96 -25.46 9.11
CA ASN A 241 0.12 -26.27 9.66
C ASN A 241 0.69 -27.21 8.58
N ASN A 242 1.64 -26.71 7.78
CA ASN A 242 2.23 -27.42 6.63
C ASN A 242 1.23 -27.77 5.51
N GLY A 243 0.18 -26.97 5.35
CA GLY A 243 -0.79 -27.04 4.26
C GLY A 243 -0.90 -25.70 3.53
N GLY A 244 -1.97 -25.51 2.76
CA GLY A 244 -2.19 -24.29 1.98
C GLY A 244 -3.61 -23.72 2.07
N ILE A 245 -3.72 -22.40 2.07
CA ILE A 245 -4.93 -21.70 1.59
C ILE A 245 -4.58 -21.19 0.21
N LEU A 246 -5.26 -21.71 -0.80
CA LEU A 246 -4.99 -21.41 -2.19
C LEU A 246 -6.26 -20.78 -2.76
N ASN A 247 -6.19 -19.53 -3.18
CA ASN A 247 -7.22 -19.02 -4.05
C ASN A 247 -6.87 -19.49 -5.47
N GLY A 248 -7.84 -20.12 -6.14
CA GLY A 248 -7.67 -20.61 -7.51
C GLY A 248 -8.86 -20.20 -8.37
N GLY A 249 -9.54 -19.14 -7.94
CA GLY A 249 -10.88 -18.76 -8.33
C GLY A 249 -11.03 -17.26 -8.44
N VAL A 250 -12.25 -16.77 -8.21
CA VAL A 250 -12.54 -15.31 -8.23
C VAL A 250 -13.25 -14.86 -6.97
N GLY A 251 -13.45 -15.77 -6.00
CA GLY A 251 -14.02 -15.45 -4.71
C GLY A 251 -12.98 -14.88 -3.77
N ASP A 252 -13.42 -13.98 -2.88
CA ASP A 252 -12.52 -13.33 -1.94
C ASP A 252 -12.25 -14.22 -0.71
N ILE A 253 -11.04 -14.12 -0.14
CA ILE A 253 -10.75 -14.66 1.20
C ILE A 253 -10.98 -13.56 2.23
N ILE A 254 -11.85 -13.78 3.21
CA ILE A 254 -12.16 -12.77 4.23
C ILE A 254 -11.86 -13.33 5.62
N ILE A 255 -10.93 -12.71 6.34
CA ILE A 255 -10.62 -13.01 7.74
C ILE A 255 -11.43 -12.07 8.62
N GLY A 256 -12.46 -12.62 9.28
CA GLY A 256 -13.40 -11.87 10.11
C GLY A 256 -12.74 -11.09 11.25
N ALA A 257 -13.42 -10.06 11.76
CA ALA A 257 -12.86 -9.10 12.71
C ALA A 257 -12.34 -9.70 14.02
N SER A 258 -12.87 -10.85 14.45
CA SER A 258 -12.43 -11.57 15.65
C SER A 258 -11.53 -12.77 15.35
N SER A 259 -11.19 -12.98 14.08
CA SER A 259 -10.45 -14.14 13.59
C SER A 259 -8.97 -13.83 13.41
N THR A 260 -8.18 -14.90 13.37
CA THR A 260 -6.77 -14.85 13.01
C THR A 260 -6.50 -15.87 11.92
N LEU A 261 -5.84 -15.43 10.84
CA LEU A 261 -5.12 -16.31 9.94
C LEU A 261 -3.69 -16.50 10.47
N ALA A 262 -3.29 -17.74 10.72
CA ALA A 262 -2.00 -18.07 11.28
C ALA A 262 -1.27 -19.11 10.45
N LEU A 263 -0.09 -18.74 9.94
CA LEU A 263 0.82 -19.65 9.24
C LEU A 263 1.86 -20.16 10.23
N ALA A 264 1.90 -21.47 10.44
CA ALA A 264 2.76 -22.07 11.46
C ALA A 264 4.27 -22.05 11.12
N GLY A 265 4.62 -22.03 9.83
CA GLY A 265 6.02 -22.06 9.37
C GLY A 265 6.16 -21.97 7.84
N ASN A 266 7.36 -22.20 7.33
CA ASN A 266 7.70 -22.00 5.91
C ASN A 266 6.89 -22.85 4.92
N THR A 267 6.32 -23.96 5.36
CA THR A 267 5.50 -24.85 4.52
C THR A 267 3.99 -24.62 4.70
N SER A 268 3.61 -23.62 5.49
CA SER A 268 2.22 -23.19 5.66
C SER A 268 1.94 -22.02 4.73
N ILE A 269 1.27 -22.28 3.61
CA ILE A 269 1.21 -21.37 2.46
C ILE A 269 -0.12 -20.61 2.45
N VAL A 270 -0.06 -19.32 2.09
CA VAL A 270 -1.18 -18.60 1.50
C VAL A 270 -0.75 -18.14 0.12
N ASP A 271 -1.58 -18.44 -0.88
CA ASP A 271 -1.29 -18.20 -2.29
C ASP A 271 -2.44 -17.41 -2.93
N LEU A 272 -2.10 -16.30 -3.60
CA LEU A 272 -3.01 -15.48 -4.38
C LEU A 272 -2.43 -15.26 -5.79
N ASP A 273 -3.10 -15.83 -6.77
CA ASP A 273 -2.86 -15.62 -8.19
C ASP A 273 -3.30 -14.20 -8.64
N ALA A 274 -2.99 -13.86 -9.88
CA ALA A 274 -3.36 -12.60 -10.50
C ALA A 274 -4.87 -12.27 -10.40
N GLY A 275 -5.19 -11.19 -9.68
CA GLY A 275 -6.55 -10.64 -9.58
C GLY A 275 -7.39 -11.20 -8.43
N GLU A 276 -6.80 -12.05 -7.60
CA GLU A 276 -7.44 -12.60 -6.40
C GLU A 276 -7.29 -11.67 -5.20
N GLU A 277 -8.25 -11.73 -4.27
CA GLU A 277 -8.32 -10.80 -3.14
C GLU A 277 -8.32 -11.50 -1.76
N LEU A 278 -7.61 -10.88 -0.81
CA LEU A 278 -7.58 -11.24 0.60
C LEU A 278 -7.92 -10.02 1.46
N PHE A 279 -9.00 -10.12 2.23
CA PHE A 279 -9.42 -9.13 3.22
C PHE A 279 -9.05 -9.60 4.62
N ILE A 280 -8.29 -8.77 5.34
CA ILE A 280 -7.85 -9.01 6.70
C ILE A 280 -8.55 -7.98 7.59
N THR A 281 -9.75 -8.32 8.06
CA THR A 281 -10.48 -7.52 9.05
C THR A 281 -10.04 -7.86 10.47
N GLY A 282 -9.66 -9.11 10.71
CA GLY A 282 -9.05 -9.59 11.94
C GLY A 282 -7.52 -9.45 11.96
N ASN A 283 -6.82 -10.54 12.28
CA ASN A 283 -5.35 -10.59 12.33
C ASN A 283 -4.75 -11.54 11.31
N PHE A 284 -3.53 -11.24 10.86
CA PHE A 284 -2.72 -12.15 10.05
C PHE A 284 -1.32 -12.31 10.68
N THR A 285 -0.91 -13.55 10.93
CA THR A 285 0.36 -13.89 11.57
C THR A 285 1.12 -14.94 10.78
N ASN A 286 2.45 -14.81 10.76
CA ASN A 286 3.34 -15.75 10.09
C ASN A 286 4.51 -16.16 10.98
N GLY A 287 4.61 -17.46 11.25
CA GLY A 287 5.73 -18.11 11.93
C GLY A 287 6.82 -18.62 10.99
N GLY A 288 6.65 -18.47 9.67
CA GLY A 288 7.65 -18.80 8.65
C GLY A 288 8.72 -17.72 8.45
N ASP A 289 9.37 -17.75 7.29
CA ASP A 289 10.44 -16.83 6.88
C ASP A 289 10.02 -15.81 5.79
N GLY A 290 8.72 -15.75 5.49
CA GLY A 290 8.14 -14.86 4.48
C GLY A 290 8.04 -15.48 3.08
N THR A 291 8.70 -16.61 2.79
CA THR A 291 8.60 -17.30 1.48
C THR A 291 7.27 -18.02 1.27
N ASN A 292 6.48 -18.16 2.34
CA ASN A 292 5.21 -18.88 2.39
C ASN A 292 3.98 -17.97 2.19
N ILE A 293 4.22 -16.71 1.85
CA ILE A 293 3.22 -15.71 1.48
C ILE A 293 3.42 -15.46 -0.01
N ASP A 294 2.69 -16.15 -0.87
CA ASP A 294 2.86 -16.02 -2.32
C ASP A 294 1.74 -15.15 -2.87
N PHE A 295 2.07 -13.91 -3.21
CA PHE A 295 1.11 -12.93 -3.72
C PHE A 295 1.60 -12.42 -5.07
N GLU A 296 0.83 -12.69 -6.12
CA GLU A 296 1.17 -12.16 -7.44
C GLU A 296 0.98 -10.64 -7.50
N CYS A 297 1.74 -9.93 -8.34
CA CYS A 297 1.77 -8.46 -8.30
C CYS A 297 0.45 -7.74 -8.59
N THR A 298 -0.54 -8.45 -9.14
CA THR A 298 -1.90 -7.97 -9.41
C THR A 298 -2.96 -8.53 -8.47
N SER A 299 -2.58 -9.38 -7.50
CA SER A 299 -3.45 -9.75 -6.37
C SER A 299 -3.69 -8.54 -5.47
N VAL A 300 -4.75 -8.56 -4.66
CA VAL A 300 -5.11 -7.48 -3.73
C VAL A 300 -5.13 -8.01 -2.30
N VAL A 301 -4.38 -7.37 -1.41
CA VAL A 301 -4.49 -7.59 0.03
C VAL A 301 -4.99 -6.32 0.69
N THR A 302 -6.11 -6.43 1.41
CA THR A 302 -6.75 -5.31 2.09
C THR A 302 -6.75 -5.53 3.60
N TYR A 303 -6.13 -4.62 4.34
CA TYR A 303 -6.25 -4.56 5.81
C TYR A 303 -7.27 -3.48 6.18
N ASN A 304 -8.46 -3.91 6.59
CA ASN A 304 -9.62 -3.07 6.91
C ASN A 304 -10.13 -3.27 8.34
N GLY A 305 -9.27 -3.76 9.24
CA GLY A 305 -9.61 -3.94 10.64
C GLY A 305 -9.69 -2.60 11.38
N THR A 306 -10.73 -2.42 12.17
CA THR A 306 -10.96 -1.22 13.01
C THR A 306 -10.24 -1.26 14.35
N ALA A 307 -9.53 -2.36 14.66
CA ALA A 307 -8.68 -2.45 15.82
C ALA A 307 -7.59 -1.36 15.75
N ALA A 308 -7.38 -0.65 16.85
CA ALA A 308 -6.37 0.40 16.92
C ALA A 308 -4.99 -0.19 16.58
N ASN A 309 -4.33 0.36 15.55
CA ASN A 309 -3.03 -0.08 15.07
C ASN A 309 -3.01 -1.55 14.65
N GLN A 310 -3.95 -1.95 13.79
CA GLN A 310 -3.92 -3.28 13.15
C GLN A 310 -2.54 -3.50 12.52
N LEU A 311 -1.92 -4.65 12.82
CA LEU A 311 -0.58 -4.98 12.37
C LEU A 311 -0.60 -5.43 10.91
N ILE A 312 0.21 -4.77 10.09
CA ILE A 312 0.47 -5.17 8.71
C ILE A 312 1.65 -6.12 8.70
N LEU A 313 1.46 -7.32 8.17
CA LEU A 313 2.49 -8.35 8.22
C LEU A 313 3.67 -7.96 7.32
N PRO A 314 4.93 -8.08 7.78
CA PRO A 314 6.09 -7.89 6.91
C PRO A 314 6.14 -8.92 5.78
N THR A 315 6.66 -8.49 4.64
CA THR A 315 6.93 -9.31 3.46
C THR A 315 8.41 -9.22 3.08
N ILE A 316 8.84 -10.03 2.12
CA ILE A 316 10.22 -10.04 1.61
C ILE A 316 10.22 -9.69 0.13
N THR A 317 11.36 -9.28 -0.41
CA THR A 317 11.44 -8.79 -1.81
C THR A 317 11.09 -9.84 -2.86
N SER A 318 11.29 -11.13 -2.56
CA SER A 318 10.89 -12.23 -3.46
C SER A 318 9.40 -12.58 -3.39
N ASN A 319 8.73 -12.14 -2.33
CA ASN A 319 7.34 -12.46 -1.99
C ASN A 319 6.65 -11.19 -1.43
N PRO A 320 6.60 -10.10 -2.22
CA PRO A 320 5.99 -8.85 -1.79
C PRO A 320 4.46 -8.96 -1.80
N TYR A 321 3.78 -7.97 -1.23
CA TYR A 321 2.38 -7.73 -1.58
C TYR A 321 2.27 -7.39 -3.07
N GLY A 322 1.19 -7.84 -3.70
CA GLY A 322 0.75 -7.30 -4.98
C GLY A 322 0.26 -5.87 -4.80
N ILE A 323 -1.04 -5.67 -4.72
CA ILE A 323 -1.66 -4.41 -4.31
C ILE A 323 -1.93 -4.46 -2.81
N LEU A 324 -1.51 -3.42 -2.07
CA LEU A 324 -1.78 -3.30 -0.64
C LEU A 324 -2.71 -2.12 -0.36
N ASN A 325 -3.88 -2.41 0.19
CA ASN A 325 -4.87 -1.41 0.60
C ASN A 325 -5.02 -1.40 2.12
N LEU A 326 -4.88 -0.21 2.71
CA LEU A 326 -5.02 0.03 4.14
C LEU A 326 -6.18 1.00 4.37
N SER A 327 -7.23 0.59 5.09
CA SER A 327 -8.43 1.40 5.35
C SER A 327 -8.98 1.20 6.76
N ASP A 328 -10.00 1.97 7.14
CA ASP A 328 -10.79 1.78 8.36
C ASP A 328 -9.98 1.87 9.67
N GLY A 329 -9.17 2.93 9.81
CA GLY A 329 -8.45 3.27 11.05
C GLY A 329 -6.94 3.09 10.97
N SER A 330 -6.23 3.49 12.03
CA SER A 330 -4.76 3.48 12.06
C SER A 330 -4.17 2.06 11.94
N LYS A 331 -3.04 1.97 11.23
CA LYS A 331 -2.29 0.73 10.99
C LYS A 331 -0.87 0.87 11.55
N ARG A 332 -0.20 -0.26 11.75
CA ARG A 332 1.20 -0.29 12.18
C ARG A 332 1.97 -1.38 11.43
N GLY A 333 3.19 -1.08 11.02
CA GLY A 333 4.10 -2.10 10.48
C GLY A 333 4.40 -3.17 11.53
N GLY A 334 4.09 -4.43 11.22
CA GLY A 334 4.38 -5.58 12.07
C GLY A 334 5.86 -5.92 12.11
N THR A 335 6.25 -6.82 13.02
CA THR A 335 7.62 -7.36 13.08
C THR A 335 7.56 -8.87 12.99
N ALA A 336 8.49 -9.47 12.26
CA ALA A 336 8.58 -10.92 12.08
C ALA A 336 10.03 -11.38 12.21
N GLY A 337 10.24 -12.69 12.40
CA GLY A 337 11.58 -13.27 12.53
C GLY A 337 12.48 -13.07 11.30
N TYR A 338 11.88 -12.75 10.14
CA TYR A 338 12.53 -12.56 8.85
C TYR A 338 12.66 -11.09 8.41
N GLY A 339 12.08 -10.15 9.15
CA GLY A 339 12.18 -8.74 8.79
C GLY A 339 11.00 -7.90 9.26
N ASN A 340 11.09 -6.61 8.95
CA ASN A 340 10.12 -5.58 9.36
C ASN A 340 9.61 -4.77 8.16
N ASN A 341 10.09 -5.06 6.94
CA ASN A 341 9.72 -4.30 5.75
C ASN A 341 8.35 -4.71 5.23
N ILE A 342 7.66 -3.75 4.62
CA ILE A 342 6.46 -3.99 3.83
C ILE A 342 6.87 -3.80 2.36
N GLU A 343 7.13 -4.89 1.68
CA GLU A 343 7.55 -4.93 0.28
C GLU A 343 6.30 -5.04 -0.61
N ILE A 344 6.20 -4.19 -1.64
CA ILE A 344 5.01 -4.07 -2.51
C ILE A 344 5.46 -3.98 -3.97
N CYS A 345 4.95 -4.85 -4.85
CA CYS A 345 5.25 -4.78 -6.29
C CYS A 345 4.11 -4.16 -7.14
N GLY A 346 2.88 -4.13 -6.64
CA GLY A 346 1.75 -3.39 -7.21
C GLY A 346 1.53 -2.03 -6.54
N ASN A 347 0.29 -1.56 -6.51
CA ASN A 347 -0.08 -0.25 -5.94
C ASN A 347 -0.20 -0.29 -4.41
N PHE A 348 0.03 0.85 -3.77
CA PHE A 348 -0.22 1.08 -2.35
C PHE A 348 -1.35 2.10 -2.17
N SER A 349 -2.29 1.85 -1.25
CA SER A 349 -3.33 2.79 -0.87
C SER A 349 -3.46 2.90 0.65
N LEU A 350 -3.60 4.13 1.17
CA LEU A 350 -3.85 4.41 2.58
C LEU A 350 -5.05 5.36 2.75
N ALA A 351 -5.99 4.98 3.62
CA ALA A 351 -7.17 5.76 3.94
C ALA A 351 -7.55 5.62 5.43
N ASP A 352 -8.32 6.57 5.95
CA ASP A 352 -8.98 6.54 7.26
C ASP A 352 -8.07 6.39 8.50
N GLY A 353 -6.76 6.48 8.34
CA GLY A 353 -5.77 6.52 9.43
C GLY A 353 -4.34 6.48 8.93
N ASN A 354 -3.39 6.84 9.80
CA ASN A 354 -1.96 6.77 9.50
C ASN A 354 -1.45 5.32 9.56
N LEU A 355 -0.37 5.04 8.82
CA LEU A 355 0.44 3.84 8.97
C LEU A 355 1.70 4.19 9.77
N ASP A 356 1.79 3.69 11.00
CA ASP A 356 2.95 3.85 11.88
C ASP A 356 4.06 2.87 11.47
N MET A 357 5.09 3.41 10.82
CA MET A 357 6.38 2.78 10.55
C MET A 357 7.51 3.37 11.41
N LEU A 358 7.23 4.24 12.38
CA LEU A 358 8.24 4.80 13.30
C LEU A 358 8.57 3.82 14.42
N THR A 359 7.54 3.13 14.94
CA THR A 359 7.71 2.08 15.95
C THR A 359 8.21 0.76 15.34
N ASN A 360 8.08 0.64 14.02
CA ASN A 360 8.67 -0.39 13.20
C ASN A 360 10.09 0.05 12.77
N SER A 361 11.09 -0.82 12.76
CA SER A 361 12.43 -0.44 12.29
C SER A 361 12.67 -0.70 10.79
N GLY A 362 11.60 -1.02 10.05
CA GLY A 362 11.58 -1.26 8.61
C GLY A 362 11.07 -0.04 7.83
N TYR A 363 10.58 -0.30 6.62
CA TYR A 363 10.06 0.71 5.70
C TYR A 363 8.98 0.10 4.80
N VAL A 364 8.11 0.96 4.27
CA VAL A 364 7.27 0.63 3.11
C VAL A 364 8.14 0.76 1.86
N ASN A 365 8.19 -0.27 1.02
CA ASN A 365 9.01 -0.29 -0.18
C ASN A 365 8.19 -0.60 -1.43
N MET A 366 8.12 0.37 -2.34
CA MET A 366 7.57 0.15 -3.68
C MET A 366 8.69 -0.40 -4.58
N LEU A 367 8.59 -1.67 -4.96
CA LEU A 367 9.58 -2.37 -5.78
C LEU A 367 9.51 -2.00 -7.26
N ASN A 368 8.32 -1.60 -7.73
CA ASN A 368 8.09 -1.23 -9.12
C ASN A 368 7.89 0.29 -9.24
N GLU A 369 8.68 0.91 -10.11
CA GLU A 369 8.64 2.34 -10.41
C GLU A 369 7.31 2.79 -11.03
N THR A 370 6.57 1.92 -11.73
CA THR A 370 5.27 2.31 -12.32
C THR A 370 4.12 2.27 -11.31
N SER A 371 4.36 1.73 -10.10
CA SER A 371 3.33 1.55 -9.10
C SER A 371 3.00 2.84 -8.36
N LEU A 372 1.71 3.04 -8.10
CA LEU A 372 1.17 4.25 -7.50
C LEU A 372 1.08 4.11 -5.98
N ALA A 373 1.29 5.22 -5.27
CA ALA A 373 0.96 5.36 -3.86
C ALA A 373 -0.16 6.38 -3.73
N ASN A 374 -1.33 5.93 -3.27
CA ASN A 374 -2.55 6.72 -3.19
C ASN A 374 -2.92 6.96 -1.72
N TYR A 375 -3.38 8.17 -1.42
CA TYR A 375 -3.75 8.57 -0.07
C TYR A 375 -5.10 9.28 -0.11
N THR A 376 -6.00 8.92 0.81
CA THR A 376 -7.31 9.55 0.94
C THR A 376 -7.43 10.27 2.28
N GLY A 377 -7.60 11.59 2.23
CA GLY A 377 -7.65 12.45 3.42
C GLY A 377 -6.27 12.91 3.89
N LEU A 378 -6.20 13.48 5.10
CA LEU A 378 -4.96 13.88 5.76
C LEU A 378 -4.33 12.68 6.49
N VAL A 379 -3.94 11.67 5.70
CA VAL A 379 -3.32 10.44 6.19
C VAL A 379 -1.89 10.34 5.71
N GLU A 380 -1.05 9.69 6.50
CA GLU A 380 0.35 9.47 6.14
C GLU A 380 0.95 8.14 6.63
N VAL A 381 1.97 7.69 5.91
CA VAL A 381 2.96 6.75 6.44
C VAL A 381 3.92 7.57 7.29
N GLU A 382 3.84 7.39 8.60
CA GLU A 382 4.77 7.97 9.57
C GLU A 382 5.99 7.06 9.63
N GLY A 383 7.16 7.56 9.23
CA GLY A 383 8.39 6.81 9.14
C GLY A 383 8.89 6.67 7.70
N ALA A 384 9.62 5.57 7.44
CA ALA A 384 10.33 5.39 6.18
C ALA A 384 9.43 4.85 5.06
N PHE A 385 9.36 5.60 3.96
CA PHE A 385 8.78 5.19 2.68
C PHE A 385 9.84 5.23 1.59
N ARG A 386 10.06 4.10 0.92
CA ARG A 386 11.08 3.89 -0.12
C ARG A 386 10.43 3.57 -1.46
N ARG A 387 11.05 4.06 -2.54
CA ARG A 387 10.80 3.62 -3.92
C ARG A 387 12.08 3.13 -4.55
N GLN A 388 12.00 2.01 -5.26
CA GLN A 388 13.07 1.52 -6.11
C GLN A 388 12.91 2.02 -7.54
N PHE A 389 14.04 2.26 -8.20
CA PHE A 389 14.12 2.68 -9.59
C PHE A 389 15.02 1.68 -10.32
N THR A 390 14.55 1.17 -11.44
CA THR A 390 15.28 0.20 -12.27
C THR A 390 15.56 0.74 -13.67
N THR A 391 14.76 1.71 -14.13
CA THR A 391 14.99 2.47 -15.36
C THR A 391 14.92 3.97 -15.09
N ALA A 392 15.10 4.79 -16.13
CA ALA A 392 15.06 6.24 -16.00
C ALA A 392 13.70 6.69 -15.47
N ALA A 393 13.70 7.32 -14.29
CA ALA A 393 12.50 7.73 -13.59
C ALA A 393 11.74 8.83 -14.36
N VAL A 394 10.42 8.69 -14.52
CA VAL A 394 9.60 9.48 -15.47
C VAL A 394 8.47 10.29 -14.83
N GLY A 395 8.21 10.12 -13.54
CA GLY A 395 7.03 10.69 -12.89
C GLY A 395 7.33 11.71 -11.80
N PRO A 396 6.30 12.47 -11.36
CA PRO A 396 6.18 12.74 -9.94
C PRO A 396 5.89 11.42 -9.22
N TYR A 397 6.63 11.15 -8.15
CA TYR A 397 6.46 10.00 -7.29
C TYR A 397 5.94 10.44 -5.93
N THR A 398 4.81 9.89 -5.50
CA THR A 398 4.23 10.17 -4.18
C THR A 398 4.92 9.35 -3.10
N PHE A 399 5.25 10.00 -1.99
CA PHE A 399 5.87 9.43 -0.79
C PHE A 399 5.07 9.84 0.43
N ASN A 400 4.96 8.97 1.43
CA ASN A 400 4.40 9.22 2.77
C ASN A 400 2.95 9.74 2.85
N ASN A 401 2.53 10.75 2.08
CA ASN A 401 1.18 11.30 2.04
C ASN A 401 0.87 11.90 0.64
N SER A 402 -0.38 12.33 0.43
CA SER A 402 -0.82 12.85 -0.89
C SER A 402 -0.08 14.10 -1.36
N GLY A 403 0.55 14.86 -0.47
CA GLY A 403 1.19 16.13 -0.78
C GLY A 403 2.71 16.07 -0.93
N THR A 404 3.36 14.96 -0.60
CA THR A 404 4.82 14.84 -0.66
C THR A 404 5.21 14.12 -1.96
N LEU A 405 5.93 14.84 -2.82
CA LEU A 405 6.23 14.44 -4.20
C LEU A 405 7.71 14.62 -4.52
N LEU A 406 8.26 13.68 -5.27
CA LEU A 406 9.57 13.81 -5.91
C LEU A 406 9.40 13.75 -7.42
N THR A 407 9.86 14.76 -8.14
CA THR A 407 9.84 14.76 -9.61
C THR A 407 11.26 14.93 -10.13
N PHE A 408 11.74 13.99 -10.92
CA PHE A 408 13.05 14.11 -11.55
C PHE A 408 12.97 14.98 -12.81
N ALA A 409 13.99 15.80 -13.07
CA ALA A 409 14.09 16.56 -14.30
C ALA A 409 14.30 15.57 -15.47
N GLY A 410 13.35 15.52 -16.42
CA GLY A 410 13.34 14.54 -17.51
C GLY A 410 14.41 14.72 -18.60
N ASP A 411 15.52 15.41 -18.30
CA ASP A 411 16.60 15.67 -19.25
C ASP A 411 17.52 14.44 -19.39
N ALA A 412 17.95 14.18 -20.63
CA ALA A 412 18.85 13.08 -20.94
C ALA A 412 20.21 13.26 -20.22
N GLY A 413 20.41 12.50 -19.14
CA GLY A 413 21.62 12.53 -18.30
C GLY A 413 21.39 12.89 -16.82
N PHE A 414 20.15 13.14 -16.39
CA PHE A 414 19.79 13.51 -15.01
C PHE A 414 18.61 12.66 -14.47
N GLY A 415 18.70 11.34 -14.62
CA GLY A 415 17.84 10.36 -13.94
C GLY A 415 18.69 9.23 -13.35
N PRO A 416 18.12 8.27 -12.60
CA PRO A 416 18.86 7.12 -12.13
C PRO A 416 19.48 6.36 -13.32
N ASP A 417 20.78 6.58 -13.54
CA ASP A 417 21.58 5.92 -14.57
C ASP A 417 21.82 4.42 -14.24
N ALA A 418 21.48 4.03 -13.01
CA ALA A 418 21.55 2.67 -12.50
C ALA A 418 20.43 2.39 -11.48
N ALA A 419 20.25 1.10 -11.16
CA ALA A 419 19.24 0.65 -10.20
C ALA A 419 19.52 1.19 -8.79
N GLY A 420 18.61 1.98 -8.25
CA GLY A 420 18.76 2.65 -6.96
C GLY A 420 17.44 2.85 -6.21
N TYR A 421 17.49 3.62 -5.13
CA TYR A 421 16.31 3.94 -4.32
C TYR A 421 16.33 5.36 -3.81
N TYR A 422 15.15 5.96 -3.68
CA TYR A 422 14.94 7.17 -2.90
C TYR A 422 13.98 6.84 -1.76
N GLN A 423 14.27 7.36 -0.57
CA GLN A 423 13.51 7.12 0.64
C GLN A 423 13.31 8.44 1.37
N LEU A 424 12.10 8.66 1.88
CA LEU A 424 11.81 9.72 2.83
C LEU A 424 11.41 9.06 4.15
N ASN A 425 12.13 9.39 5.22
CA ASN A 425 11.71 9.06 6.58
C ASN A 425 11.09 10.30 7.21
N ILE A 426 9.79 10.27 7.49
CA ILE A 426 9.06 11.45 7.97
C ILE A 426 8.37 11.18 9.30
N ASP A 427 8.66 12.01 10.29
CA ASP A 427 8.14 11.94 11.66
C ASP A 427 7.48 13.27 12.03
N GLY A 428 6.15 13.28 12.02
CA GLY A 428 5.33 14.46 12.31
C GLY A 428 5.28 14.79 13.79
N GLY A 429 5.34 16.09 14.12
CA GLY A 429 5.38 16.55 15.51
C GLY A 429 6.72 16.31 16.24
N THR A 430 7.73 15.83 15.51
CA THR A 430 9.09 15.63 16.00
C THR A 430 10.02 16.72 15.47
N ASN A 431 10.77 17.36 16.37
CA ASN A 431 11.69 18.42 16.01
C ASN A 431 12.82 17.88 15.12
N PRO A 432 13.14 18.54 14.00
CA PRO A 432 14.39 18.29 13.29
C PRO A 432 15.61 18.74 14.11
N ILE A 433 16.80 18.34 13.67
CA ILE A 433 18.07 18.85 14.19
C ILE A 433 18.11 20.39 14.04
N ASN A 434 18.66 21.08 15.05
CA ASN A 434 18.74 22.54 15.10
C ASN A 434 17.39 23.29 14.98
N TYR A 435 16.29 22.66 15.42
CA TYR A 435 14.95 23.25 15.41
C TYR A 435 14.82 24.58 16.20
N ILE A 436 14.13 25.54 15.59
CA ILE A 436 13.81 26.85 16.14
C ILE A 436 12.28 27.05 16.18
N ALA A 437 11.72 27.09 17.38
CA ALA A 437 10.27 27.00 17.62
C ALA A 437 9.38 28.09 17.01
N ASN A 438 9.94 29.23 16.60
CA ASN A 438 9.19 30.35 16.02
C ASN A 438 9.51 30.59 14.54
N THR A 439 10.25 29.69 13.90
CA THR A 439 10.54 29.76 12.46
C THR A 439 10.34 28.43 11.75
N ASP A 440 10.45 27.32 12.47
CA ASP A 440 10.54 26.00 11.86
C ASP A 440 9.24 25.22 12.02
N ILE A 441 8.88 24.45 11.00
CA ILE A 441 7.81 23.45 11.13
C ILE A 441 8.31 22.31 12.03
N ASN A 442 7.48 21.90 13.00
CA ASN A 442 7.77 20.79 13.90
C ASN A 442 7.55 19.44 13.20
N ARG A 443 8.44 19.11 12.26
CA ARG A 443 8.40 17.89 11.48
C ARG A 443 9.81 17.49 11.09
N ARG A 444 10.18 16.24 11.35
CA ARG A 444 11.49 15.72 11.01
C ARG A 444 11.39 14.93 9.71
N ILE A 445 12.16 15.34 8.71
CA ILE A 445 12.20 14.70 7.39
C ILE A 445 13.65 14.33 7.11
N ILE A 446 13.91 13.07 6.77
CA ILE A 446 15.25 12.58 6.45
C ILE A 446 15.20 11.90 5.07
N PRO A 447 15.59 12.62 4.02
CA PRO A 447 15.87 12.03 2.72
C PRO A 447 17.04 11.05 2.77
N SER A 448 16.93 9.94 2.05
CA SER A 448 18.02 8.98 1.90
C SER A 448 17.96 8.35 0.52
N TYR A 449 19.11 8.26 -0.15
CA TYR A 449 19.18 7.72 -1.50
C TYR A 449 20.47 6.92 -1.73
N GLY A 450 20.44 5.99 -2.67
CA GLY A 450 21.59 5.14 -2.99
C GLY A 450 21.41 4.31 -4.26
N GLY A 451 22.49 3.68 -4.74
CA GLY A 451 22.43 2.79 -5.91
C GLY A 451 22.68 3.46 -7.27
N GLY A 452 23.54 4.48 -7.35
CA GLY A 452 23.93 5.06 -8.64
C GLY A 452 22.83 5.87 -9.31
N ILE A 453 22.01 6.54 -8.49
CA ILE A 453 20.96 7.44 -8.97
C ILE A 453 21.58 8.64 -9.74
N GLY A 454 22.90 8.86 -9.65
CA GLY A 454 23.62 9.84 -10.46
C GLY A 454 23.34 11.28 -10.01
N SER A 455 24.10 12.24 -10.54
CA SER A 455 23.80 13.66 -10.33
C SER A 455 22.44 13.95 -10.95
N ILE A 456 21.42 14.19 -10.13
CA ILE A 456 20.06 14.44 -10.62
C ILE A 456 19.60 15.80 -10.18
N GLU A 457 19.02 16.53 -11.13
CA GLU A 457 18.17 17.66 -10.84
C GLU A 457 16.74 17.16 -10.52
N TYR A 458 16.20 17.58 -9.38
CA TYR A 458 14.84 17.21 -8.99
C TYR A 458 14.06 18.36 -8.36
N VAL A 459 12.75 18.16 -8.35
CA VAL A 459 11.78 18.95 -7.59
C VAL A 459 11.34 18.10 -6.41
N LEU A 460 11.57 18.62 -5.20
CA LEU A 460 11.03 18.04 -3.98
C LEU A 460 9.87 18.92 -3.49
N GLN A 461 8.72 18.31 -3.26
CA GLN A 461 7.61 18.91 -2.54
C GLN A 461 7.40 18.11 -1.25
N VAL A 462 7.32 18.80 -0.13
CA VAL A 462 7.03 18.18 1.17
C VAL A 462 5.76 18.77 1.76
N ALA A 463 4.92 17.89 2.27
CA ALA A 463 3.71 18.25 2.99
C ALA A 463 3.90 18.23 4.51
N TYR A 464 3.17 19.10 5.19
CA TYR A 464 3.10 19.22 6.64
C TYR A 464 1.68 19.62 7.09
N LEU A 465 1.37 19.43 8.37
CA LEU A 465 0.06 19.65 8.99
C LEU A 465 0.01 21.01 9.70
N GLU A 466 -1.20 21.58 9.83
CA GLU A 466 -1.41 22.85 10.55
C GLU A 466 -0.94 22.77 12.01
N ALA A 467 -1.10 21.59 12.65
CA ALA A 467 -0.65 21.36 14.02
C ALA A 467 0.88 21.38 14.19
N GLU A 468 1.64 21.28 13.10
CA GLU A 468 3.10 21.33 13.08
C GLU A 468 3.63 22.76 12.86
N VAL A 469 2.75 23.71 12.50
CA VAL A 469 3.12 25.11 12.26
C VAL A 469 3.39 25.82 13.60
N PRO A 470 4.45 26.66 13.70
CA PRO A 470 4.66 27.50 14.86
C PRO A 470 3.40 28.26 15.28
N GLY A 471 3.03 28.17 16.56
CA GLY A 471 1.89 28.93 17.09
C GLY A 471 2.05 30.45 16.95
N THR A 472 3.28 30.94 16.77
CA THR A 472 3.59 32.32 16.41
C THR A 472 4.95 32.37 15.71
N PHE A 473 4.99 32.86 14.48
CA PHE A 473 6.25 33.11 13.77
C PHE A 473 7.04 34.29 14.38
N ALA A 474 8.36 34.29 14.22
CA ALA A 474 9.20 35.44 14.57
C ALA A 474 8.72 36.70 13.83
N ALA A 475 8.98 37.87 14.40
CA ALA A 475 8.45 39.13 13.88
C ALA A 475 8.85 39.35 12.41
N GLY A 476 7.85 39.60 11.56
CA GLY A 476 8.05 39.81 10.12
C GLY A 476 8.18 38.54 9.28
N LEU A 477 8.05 37.36 9.89
CA LEU A 477 8.00 36.08 9.19
C LEU A 477 6.61 35.47 9.27
N THR A 478 6.30 34.67 8.27
CA THR A 478 5.06 33.95 8.08
C THR A 478 5.34 32.58 7.48
N GLU A 479 4.30 31.76 7.36
CA GLU A 479 4.38 30.51 6.62
C GLU A 479 4.72 30.71 5.13
N GLY A 480 4.40 31.88 4.57
CA GLY A 480 4.78 32.27 3.21
C GLY A 480 6.29 32.45 3.02
N ASP A 481 7.06 32.46 4.11
CA ASP A 481 8.51 32.65 4.11
C ASP A 481 9.28 31.32 4.26
N LEU A 482 8.62 30.17 4.30
CA LEU A 482 9.28 28.87 4.48
C LEU A 482 10.28 28.56 3.35
N LYS A 483 11.46 28.07 3.69
CA LYS A 483 12.51 27.61 2.78
C LYS A 483 13.02 26.25 3.23
N PHE A 484 13.71 25.54 2.35
CA PHE A 484 14.43 24.31 2.70
C PHE A 484 15.80 24.67 3.28
N PHE A 485 16.13 24.02 4.38
CA PHE A 485 17.47 23.99 4.96
C PHE A 485 17.86 22.55 5.20
N GLU A 486 19.15 22.29 5.14
CA GLU A 486 19.76 21.04 5.54
C GLU A 486 20.39 21.21 6.92
N ALA A 487 20.39 20.16 7.74
CA ALA A 487 21.09 20.15 9.02
C ALA A 487 21.76 18.78 9.26
N ASP A 488 23.07 18.78 9.51
CA ASP A 488 23.88 17.56 9.62
C ASP A 488 24.39 17.22 11.03
N GLY A 489 24.20 18.13 11.99
CA GLY A 489 24.85 18.04 13.29
C GLY A 489 24.19 18.86 14.37
N ALA A 490 24.54 18.60 15.64
CA ALA A 490 23.98 19.32 16.78
C ALA A 490 24.53 20.77 16.94
N ALA A 491 25.51 21.18 16.14
CA ALA A 491 26.00 22.55 16.16
C ALA A 491 25.16 23.41 15.20
N THR A 492 24.84 24.63 15.61
CA THR A 492 24.01 25.56 14.83
C THR A 492 24.72 26.15 13.60
N THR A 493 26.03 25.88 13.45
CA THR A 493 26.83 26.25 12.28
C THR A 493 26.59 25.32 11.11
N ASP A 494 25.96 24.18 11.36
CA ASP A 494 25.80 23.09 10.40
C ASP A 494 24.34 23.10 9.92
N VAL A 495 23.87 24.29 9.52
CA VAL A 495 22.54 24.50 8.95
C VAL A 495 22.63 25.41 7.74
N GLU A 496 22.47 24.83 6.57
CA GLU A 496 22.66 25.47 5.28
C GLU A 496 21.32 25.61 4.56
N LYS A 497 21.09 26.74 3.90
CA LYS A 497 19.88 26.91 3.07
C LYS A 497 20.10 26.15 1.77
N VAL A 498 19.06 25.43 1.33
CA VAL A 498 19.08 24.73 0.04
C VAL A 498 18.67 25.69 -1.07
N ALA A 499 19.55 25.87 -2.06
CA ALA A 499 19.34 26.66 -3.25
C ALA A 499 18.62 25.88 -4.36
N GLY A 500 17.90 26.61 -5.21
CA GLY A 500 17.16 26.04 -6.33
C GLY A 500 16.61 27.10 -7.29
N THR A 501 15.66 26.72 -8.13
CA THR A 501 15.12 27.56 -9.22
C THR A 501 13.75 28.16 -8.90
N GLY A 502 13.35 28.13 -7.63
CA GLY A 502 12.16 28.81 -7.13
C GLY A 502 11.36 27.98 -6.13
N TYR A 503 10.77 28.67 -5.16
CA TYR A 503 9.92 28.06 -4.15
C TYR A 503 8.43 28.27 -4.45
N THR A 504 7.63 27.23 -4.29
CA THR A 504 6.17 27.34 -4.24
C THR A 504 5.65 26.90 -2.88
N ARG A 505 4.63 27.60 -2.37
CA ARG A 505 4.10 27.41 -1.02
C ARG A 505 2.59 27.33 -1.02
N THR A 506 2.04 26.54 -0.11
CA THR A 506 0.62 26.58 0.25
C THR A 506 0.54 26.44 1.75
N ASN A 507 -0.18 27.34 2.41
CA ASN A 507 -0.31 27.30 3.85
C ASN A 507 -1.15 26.09 4.29
N ALA A 508 -0.79 25.49 5.42
CA ALA A 508 -1.54 24.42 6.04
C ALA A 508 -2.89 24.93 6.56
N SER A 509 -3.87 24.02 6.61
CA SER A 509 -5.16 24.28 7.26
C SER A 509 -5.72 22.97 7.80
N GLY A 510 -6.68 23.02 8.72
CA GLY A 510 -7.24 21.82 9.36
C GLY A 510 -7.84 20.77 8.41
N GLY A 511 -8.04 21.09 7.13
CA GLY A 511 -8.49 20.15 6.09
C GLY A 511 -7.49 19.91 4.95
N ASN A 512 -6.35 20.60 4.90
CA ASN A 512 -5.38 20.48 3.81
C ASN A 512 -3.94 20.54 4.34
N PHE A 513 -3.07 19.74 3.74
CA PHE A 513 -1.63 19.86 3.96
C PHE A 513 -1.13 21.27 3.58
N GLY A 514 -0.23 21.80 4.38
CA GLY A 514 0.70 22.83 3.92
C GLY A 514 1.74 22.20 3.03
N LEU A 515 2.19 22.91 2.01
CA LEU A 515 3.12 22.41 1.00
C LEU A 515 4.27 23.40 0.86
N LEU A 516 5.50 22.88 0.86
CA LEU A 516 6.68 23.60 0.40
C LEU A 516 7.33 22.78 -0.71
N SER A 517 7.56 23.42 -1.87
CA SER A 517 8.32 22.82 -2.96
C SER A 517 9.46 23.70 -3.40
N LEU A 518 10.58 23.06 -3.74
CA LEU A 518 11.76 23.66 -4.34
C LEU A 518 12.12 22.86 -5.60
N ALA A 519 12.23 23.57 -6.73
CA ALA A 519 12.74 23.01 -7.98
C ALA A 519 14.26 23.24 -8.10
N GLY A 520 14.92 22.46 -8.95
CA GLY A 520 16.32 22.70 -9.31
C GLY A 520 17.35 22.28 -8.26
N ILE A 521 16.98 21.37 -7.36
CA ILE A 521 17.93 20.75 -6.40
C ILE A 521 18.79 19.77 -7.20
N ILE A 522 20.12 19.86 -7.08
CA ILE A 522 21.05 19.03 -7.86
C ILE A 522 21.93 18.22 -6.90
N ASP A 523 21.88 16.89 -7.02
CA ASP A 523 22.78 16.00 -6.28
C ASP A 523 24.24 16.06 -6.81
N GLY A 524 25.21 16.23 -5.90
CA GLY A 524 26.65 16.23 -6.18
C GLY A 524 27.39 17.37 -5.47
N THR A 525 28.72 17.22 -5.32
CA THR A 525 29.68 18.00 -4.48
C THR A 525 29.82 19.50 -4.79
N ASN A 526 28.74 20.18 -5.13
CA ASN A 526 28.68 21.57 -5.53
C ASN A 526 28.07 22.39 -4.40
N SER A 527 28.72 22.40 -3.23
CA SER A 527 28.45 23.47 -2.26
C SER A 527 28.68 24.81 -2.97
N VAL A 528 27.71 25.71 -2.83
CA VAL A 528 27.89 27.08 -3.33
C VAL A 528 28.87 27.78 -2.39
N ASP A 529 28.68 27.58 -1.09
CA ASP A 529 29.54 27.98 0.01
C ASP A 529 29.12 27.29 1.34
N GLU A 530 29.80 27.58 2.45
CA GLU A 530 29.52 27.02 3.80
C GLU A 530 28.18 27.49 4.43
N ILE A 531 27.27 28.13 3.67
CA ILE A 531 25.96 28.61 4.15
C ILE A 531 24.83 28.18 3.19
N ILE A 532 25.14 28.03 1.90
CA ILE A 532 24.19 27.67 0.84
C ILE A 532 24.67 26.42 0.10
N GLU A 533 23.80 25.42 0.01
CA GLU A 533 24.06 24.18 -0.71
C GLU A 533 23.09 24.01 -1.88
N ARG A 534 23.52 23.35 -2.95
CA ARG A 534 22.65 22.96 -4.07
C ARG A 534 22.23 21.49 -4.02
N GLU A 535 22.87 20.74 -3.13
CA GLU A 535 22.55 19.34 -2.87
C GLU A 535 21.73 19.23 -1.58
N PHE A 536 21.15 18.05 -1.39
CA PHE A 536 20.65 17.64 -0.10
C PHE A 536 21.38 16.34 0.27
N THR A 537 22.22 16.33 1.30
CA THR A 537 23.01 15.13 1.61
C THR A 537 22.13 14.02 2.18
N SER A 538 22.26 12.81 1.62
CA SER A 538 21.53 11.64 2.09
C SER A 538 21.78 11.37 3.58
N GLY A 539 20.71 11.35 4.37
CA GLY A 539 20.73 11.05 5.81
C GLY A 539 20.69 12.28 6.72
N HIS A 540 20.76 13.49 6.17
CA HIS A 540 20.63 14.73 6.93
C HIS A 540 19.15 15.13 7.11
N ASP A 541 18.89 16.01 8.08
CA ASP A 541 17.54 16.49 8.37
C ASP A 541 17.16 17.63 7.41
N LEU A 542 16.02 17.49 6.74
CA LEU A 542 15.41 18.54 5.93
C LEU A 542 14.53 19.40 6.84
N VAL A 543 14.95 20.65 7.04
CA VAL A 543 14.28 21.63 7.88
C VAL A 543 13.43 22.56 7.03
N LEU A 544 12.16 22.70 7.36
CA LEU A 544 11.26 23.71 6.77
C LEU A 544 11.29 24.95 7.66
N ARG A 545 12.03 25.99 7.28
CA ARG A 545 12.28 27.16 8.12
C ARG A 545 11.87 28.45 7.42
N ALA A 546 11.11 29.28 8.13
CA ALA A 546 10.75 30.62 7.69
C ALA A 546 11.98 31.52 7.67
N ASN A 547 12.29 32.05 6.50
CA ASN A 547 13.43 32.92 6.27
C ASN A 547 13.16 33.81 5.05
N ASN A 548 13.26 35.11 5.25
CA ASN A 548 13.07 36.13 4.20
C ASN A 548 14.40 36.69 3.67
N THR A 549 15.50 35.99 3.90
CA THR A 549 16.82 36.36 3.38
C THR A 549 17.13 35.60 2.09
N MET A 550 17.54 36.34 1.06
CA MET A 550 18.08 35.84 -0.19
C MET A 550 19.57 36.17 -0.28
N TYR A 551 20.34 35.25 -0.84
CA TYR A 551 21.80 35.30 -0.87
C TYR A 551 22.29 35.36 -2.32
N SER A 552 23.28 36.20 -2.59
CA SER A 552 24.00 36.07 -3.85
C SER A 552 24.86 34.82 -3.81
N ILE A 553 24.81 34.02 -4.88
CA ILE A 553 25.56 32.77 -5.05
C ILE A 553 26.63 32.85 -6.15
N LEU A 554 26.53 33.85 -7.03
CA LEU A 554 27.47 34.08 -8.13
C LEU A 554 27.74 35.57 -8.30
N ASP A 555 28.85 35.91 -8.96
CA ASP A 555 29.08 37.29 -9.40
C ASP A 555 28.17 37.61 -10.58
N GLY A 556 27.56 38.79 -10.62
CA GLY A 556 26.71 39.14 -11.75
C GLY A 556 25.83 40.37 -11.53
N ARG A 557 24.89 40.53 -12.47
CA ARG A 557 23.89 41.60 -12.44
C ARG A 557 22.81 41.28 -11.42
N TRP A 558 22.32 42.29 -10.70
CA TRP A 558 21.19 42.18 -9.78
C TRP A 558 19.95 41.54 -10.42
N SER A 559 19.61 41.93 -11.65
CA SER A 559 18.44 41.38 -12.37
C SER A 559 18.69 40.04 -13.07
N ASN A 560 19.79 39.34 -12.78
CA ASN A 560 20.01 37.98 -13.28
C ASN A 560 19.53 36.96 -12.23
N PRO A 561 18.47 36.17 -12.50
CA PRO A 561 17.98 35.16 -11.56
C PRO A 561 19.03 34.15 -11.09
N ASN A 562 19.99 33.80 -11.96
CA ASN A 562 21.05 32.82 -11.65
C ASN A 562 22.08 33.33 -10.63
N VAL A 563 22.05 34.62 -10.28
CA VAL A 563 22.93 35.21 -9.27
C VAL A 563 22.44 34.94 -7.86
N TRP A 564 21.18 34.55 -7.70
CA TRP A 564 20.50 34.42 -6.42
C TRP A 564 20.18 32.96 -6.11
N ASP A 565 20.26 32.59 -4.84
CA ASP A 565 20.01 31.23 -4.34
C ASP A 565 18.59 30.71 -4.60
N GLU A 566 17.64 31.61 -4.84
CA GLU A 566 16.25 31.26 -5.15
C GLU A 566 15.93 31.23 -6.66
N GLY A 567 16.91 31.48 -7.53
CA GLY A 567 16.71 31.40 -8.99
C GLY A 567 15.70 32.41 -9.54
N ARG A 568 15.46 33.52 -8.81
CA ARG A 568 14.61 34.65 -9.20
C ARG A 568 15.30 35.96 -8.85
N ILE A 569 14.80 37.06 -9.40
CA ILE A 569 15.27 38.40 -9.02
C ILE A 569 14.70 38.79 -7.64
N PRO A 570 15.47 39.48 -6.78
CA PRO A 570 14.98 40.11 -5.57
C PRO A 570 13.82 41.06 -5.81
N ASP A 571 12.90 41.15 -4.86
CA ASP A 571 11.85 42.16 -4.84
C ASP A 571 11.83 42.95 -3.52
N GLU A 572 10.87 43.85 -3.39
CA GLU A 572 10.76 44.76 -2.26
C GLU A 572 10.50 44.09 -0.90
N ASP A 573 10.16 42.80 -0.86
CA ASP A 573 9.88 42.05 0.36
C ASP A 573 11.09 41.20 0.83
N ASP A 574 12.14 41.07 -0.01
CA ASP A 574 13.32 40.27 0.29
C ASP A 574 14.38 41.02 1.10
N ASN A 575 14.94 40.39 2.13
CA ASN A 575 16.19 40.83 2.76
C ASN A 575 17.37 40.25 1.98
N ILE A 576 18.29 41.08 1.52
CA ILE A 576 19.36 40.65 0.62
C ILE A 576 20.70 40.64 1.34
N GLU A 577 21.43 39.52 1.26
CA GLU A 577 22.83 39.46 1.62
C GLU A 577 23.72 39.28 0.38
N VAL A 578 24.48 40.34 0.08
CA VAL A 578 25.48 40.38 -0.98
C VAL A 578 26.79 39.79 -0.47
N ARG A 579 27.18 38.65 -1.05
CA ARG A 579 28.37 37.86 -0.74
C ARG A 579 29.35 37.82 -1.92
N ASN A 580 28.88 38.17 -3.11
CA ASN A 580 29.62 38.18 -4.36
C ASN A 580 29.76 39.61 -4.91
N LEU A 581 30.42 39.74 -6.06
CA LEU A 581 30.41 41.00 -6.80
C LEU A 581 29.08 41.14 -7.54
N ILE A 582 28.23 42.03 -7.07
CA ILE A 582 26.93 42.34 -7.64
C ILE A 582 26.93 43.74 -8.24
N TYR A 583 26.38 43.88 -9.44
CA TYR A 583 26.24 45.18 -10.09
C TYR A 583 24.83 45.44 -10.62
N VAL A 584 24.48 46.72 -10.72
CA VAL A 584 23.20 47.21 -11.22
C VAL A 584 23.42 48.52 -11.97
N GLY A 585 22.63 48.80 -13.01
CA GLY A 585 22.69 50.06 -13.77
C GLY A 585 23.91 50.22 -14.67
N ILE A 586 24.71 49.16 -14.86
CA ILE A 586 25.88 49.13 -15.74
C ILE A 586 25.56 48.23 -16.92
N ASP A 587 25.71 48.68 -18.16
CA ASP A 587 25.56 47.91 -19.39
C ASP A 587 26.78 47.01 -19.65
N GLY A 588 26.55 45.86 -20.27
CA GLY A 588 27.62 44.93 -20.58
C GLY A 588 28.07 44.05 -19.41
N PRO A 589 28.93 43.06 -19.71
CA PRO A 589 29.66 42.33 -18.68
C PRO A 589 30.58 43.26 -17.90
N PHE A 590 30.62 43.10 -16.57
CA PHE A 590 31.43 43.92 -15.68
C PHE A 590 32.39 43.05 -14.85
N ALA A 591 33.63 43.51 -14.67
CA ALA A 591 34.65 42.86 -13.83
C ALA A 591 34.91 41.36 -14.12
N GLY A 592 34.79 40.95 -15.39
CA GLY A 592 35.02 39.57 -15.82
C GLY A 592 33.82 38.63 -15.65
N THR A 593 32.65 39.16 -15.26
CA THR A 593 31.39 38.40 -15.29
C THR A 593 31.00 37.99 -16.71
N THR A 594 30.27 36.89 -16.85
CA THR A 594 29.73 36.41 -18.13
C THR A 594 28.26 36.78 -18.24
N GLY A 595 27.88 37.56 -19.26
CA GLY A 595 26.49 37.99 -19.50
C GLY A 595 26.32 39.51 -19.48
N GLY A 596 25.30 40.02 -20.18
CA GLY A 596 25.01 41.46 -20.32
C GLY A 596 25.11 42.02 -21.73
N ALA A 597 24.88 41.23 -22.80
CA ALA A 597 24.79 41.83 -24.13
C ALA A 597 23.56 42.76 -24.20
N ASP A 598 23.82 44.03 -24.56
CA ASP A 598 22.92 45.19 -24.76
C ASP A 598 21.53 44.83 -25.36
N ASN A 599 21.46 43.78 -26.19
CA ASN A 599 20.28 43.41 -26.98
C ASN A 599 19.48 42.17 -26.51
N THR A 600 19.72 41.65 -25.30
CA THR A 600 18.86 40.60 -24.72
C THR A 600 17.88 41.25 -23.73
N PRO A 601 16.55 41.29 -24.02
CA PRO A 601 15.57 42.06 -23.24
C PRO A 601 15.48 41.72 -21.75
N THR A 602 15.99 40.57 -21.32
CA THR A 602 15.86 40.04 -19.96
C THR A 602 17.07 40.28 -19.06
N LEU A 603 18.20 40.79 -19.57
CA LEU A 603 19.47 40.90 -18.83
C LEU A 603 20.25 42.19 -19.13
N ASN A 604 19.54 43.29 -19.38
CA ASN A 604 20.14 44.60 -19.60
C ASN A 604 19.69 45.62 -18.55
N THR A 605 20.33 46.78 -18.57
CA THR A 605 20.02 47.95 -17.74
C THR A 605 18.55 48.35 -17.82
N ARG A 606 17.93 48.25 -19.00
CA ARG A 606 16.52 48.59 -19.22
C ARG A 606 15.55 47.68 -18.46
N ALA A 607 15.84 46.39 -18.34
CA ALA A 607 15.05 45.48 -17.52
C ALA A 607 15.02 45.93 -16.04
N GLU A 608 16.13 46.46 -15.52
CA GLU A 608 16.19 46.95 -14.13
C GLU A 608 15.30 48.18 -13.92
N PHE A 609 15.14 49.04 -14.93
CA PHE A 609 14.19 50.15 -14.86
C PHE A 609 12.74 49.66 -14.93
N ASP A 610 12.45 48.67 -15.77
CA ASP A 610 11.10 48.10 -15.88
C ASP A 610 10.68 47.39 -14.58
N ASP A 611 11.62 46.71 -13.90
CA ASP A 611 11.37 46.01 -12.62
C ASP A 611 11.35 46.96 -11.40
N TYR A 612 12.36 47.85 -11.30
CA TYR A 612 12.63 48.62 -10.08
C TYR A 612 12.51 50.14 -10.25
N GLY A 613 12.19 50.66 -11.43
CA GLY A 613 12.20 52.10 -11.71
C GLY A 613 11.38 52.93 -10.71
N SER A 614 10.24 52.40 -10.25
CA SER A 614 9.44 52.98 -9.17
C SER A 614 9.42 52.17 -7.87
N ASN A 615 9.90 50.93 -7.88
CA ASN A 615 9.73 49.99 -6.76
C ASN A 615 11.08 49.75 -6.07
N PRO A 616 11.12 49.53 -4.75
CA PRO A 616 12.33 49.04 -4.09
C PRO A 616 12.83 47.74 -4.69
N ALA A 617 14.14 47.59 -4.76
CA ALA A 617 14.80 46.38 -5.26
C ALA A 617 14.99 45.32 -4.18
N ALA A 618 14.81 45.69 -2.91
CA ALA A 618 14.95 44.85 -1.73
C ALA A 618 14.19 45.48 -0.55
N ASN A 619 13.80 44.69 0.43
CA ASN A 619 13.41 45.20 1.75
C ASN A 619 14.61 45.79 2.48
N THR A 620 15.69 45.00 2.61
CA THR A 620 16.99 45.43 3.16
C THR A 620 18.14 44.91 2.33
N ILE A 621 19.29 45.59 2.37
CA ILE A 621 20.52 45.13 1.70
C ILE A 621 21.66 45.09 2.72
N ARG A 622 22.33 43.95 2.82
CA ARG A 622 23.53 43.73 3.62
C ARG A 622 24.68 43.31 2.71
N ILE A 623 25.78 44.05 2.68
CA ILE A 623 27.04 43.56 2.09
C ILE A 623 27.79 42.81 3.17
N GLY A 624 27.86 41.48 3.03
CA GLY A 624 28.52 40.57 3.96
C GLY A 624 30.04 40.73 3.96
N ASN A 625 30.70 40.27 5.03
CA ASN A 625 32.15 40.39 5.19
C ASN A 625 32.90 39.25 4.46
N PHE A 626 32.67 39.12 3.16
CA PHE A 626 33.31 38.13 2.29
C PHE A 626 34.31 38.79 1.35
N ALA A 627 35.32 38.03 0.94
CA ALA A 627 36.29 38.52 -0.04
C ALA A 627 35.57 38.83 -1.36
N ASN A 628 35.67 40.07 -1.80
CA ASN A 628 35.07 40.61 -3.02
C ASN A 628 33.55 40.80 -3.00
N ALA A 629 32.89 40.67 -1.83
CA ALA A 629 31.50 41.05 -1.68
C ALA A 629 31.34 42.55 -1.92
N SER A 630 30.63 42.92 -2.99
CA SER A 630 30.45 44.33 -3.33
C SER A 630 29.15 44.57 -4.06
N LEU A 631 28.52 45.71 -3.79
CA LEU A 631 27.40 46.22 -4.59
C LEU A 631 27.88 47.43 -5.39
N ILE A 632 27.74 47.36 -6.72
CA ILE A 632 28.22 48.38 -7.64
C ILE A 632 27.04 48.95 -8.43
N ILE A 633 26.77 50.23 -8.26
CA ILE A 633 25.62 50.92 -8.82
C ILE A 633 26.10 51.89 -9.90
N GLY A 634 25.58 51.73 -11.13
CA GLY A 634 25.72 52.64 -12.26
C GLY A 634 24.37 53.22 -12.69
N ASN A 635 24.36 53.96 -13.80
CA ASN A 635 23.13 54.43 -14.45
C ASN A 635 23.37 54.73 -15.95
N GLU A 636 23.77 53.72 -16.72
CA GLU A 636 24.19 53.87 -18.12
C GLU A 636 23.04 54.12 -19.09
N ASP A 637 21.99 53.29 -19.08
CA ASP A 637 20.87 53.39 -20.02
C ASP A 637 19.52 53.65 -19.35
N ASN A 638 19.51 53.81 -18.03
CA ASN A 638 18.30 54.14 -17.30
C ASN A 638 18.05 55.65 -17.32
N THR A 639 16.81 56.05 -17.01
CA THR A 639 16.46 57.47 -16.95
C THR A 639 17.06 58.13 -15.71
N ALA A 640 17.11 59.47 -15.69
CA ALA A 640 17.54 60.22 -14.51
C ALA A 640 16.66 59.99 -13.26
N ALA A 641 15.49 59.35 -13.42
CA ALA A 641 14.59 59.00 -12.33
C ALA A 641 14.87 57.61 -11.72
N TYR A 642 15.79 56.82 -12.30
CA TYR A 642 16.13 55.50 -11.77
C TYR A 642 16.91 55.63 -10.45
N ILE A 643 16.38 55.02 -9.40
CA ILE A 643 16.98 54.98 -8.08
C ILE A 643 16.95 53.52 -7.61
N HIS A 644 18.11 52.94 -7.34
CA HIS A 644 18.18 51.63 -6.70
C HIS A 644 17.89 51.82 -5.21
N LYS A 645 16.77 51.30 -4.70
CA LYS A 645 16.29 51.64 -3.36
C LYS A 645 15.83 50.47 -2.52
N THR A 646 15.85 50.65 -1.20
CA THR A 646 15.33 49.71 -0.21
C THR A 646 13.96 50.12 0.34
N LYS A 647 13.11 49.16 0.75
CA LYS A 647 11.75 49.42 1.27
C LYS A 647 11.73 49.74 2.77
N ALA A 648 12.57 49.07 3.55
CA ALA A 648 12.44 49.08 5.00
C ALA A 648 12.60 50.49 5.61
N THR A 649 11.74 50.81 6.58
CA THR A 649 11.85 52.02 7.40
C THR A 649 12.75 51.73 8.61
N GLY A 650 14.01 52.13 8.59
CA GLY A 650 15.02 51.80 9.63
C GLY A 650 16.39 51.51 9.02
N THR A 651 17.22 50.68 9.66
CA THR A 651 18.50 50.22 9.10
C THR A 651 18.26 49.30 7.90
N ALA A 652 18.06 49.92 6.74
CA ALA A 652 17.70 49.25 5.51
C ALA A 652 18.90 48.91 4.62
N PHE A 653 20.05 49.57 4.84
CA PHE A 653 21.30 49.24 4.17
C PHE A 653 22.43 49.05 5.19
N THR A 654 23.14 47.94 5.10
CA THR A 654 24.28 47.63 5.98
C THR A 654 25.49 47.19 5.15
N ASN A 655 26.66 47.77 5.38
CA ASN A 655 27.92 47.30 4.80
C ASN A 655 28.89 46.90 5.91
N VAL A 656 29.06 45.59 6.10
CA VAL A 656 30.02 45.04 7.08
C VAL A 656 31.33 44.57 6.42
N ASN A 657 31.51 44.79 5.13
CA ASN A 657 32.71 44.32 4.44
C ASN A 657 33.93 45.20 4.75
N THR A 658 34.77 44.71 5.66
CA THR A 658 35.99 45.40 6.12
C THR A 658 37.24 45.04 5.30
N ASN A 659 37.10 44.18 4.27
CA ASN A 659 38.22 43.78 3.43
C ASN A 659 38.85 44.97 2.71
N THR A 660 40.17 44.93 2.56
CA THR A 660 40.93 46.03 1.95
C THR A 660 40.56 46.19 0.48
N THR A 661 40.25 47.43 0.10
CA THR A 661 40.04 47.81 -1.30
C THR A 661 41.36 48.27 -1.89
N VAL A 662 41.81 47.63 -2.98
CA VAL A 662 43.13 47.89 -3.59
C VAL A 662 43.06 48.95 -4.71
N VAL A 663 41.86 49.24 -5.21
CA VAL A 663 41.64 50.22 -6.28
C VAL A 663 41.06 51.51 -5.71
N GLY A 664 41.72 52.64 -5.93
CA GLY A 664 41.21 53.96 -5.55
C GLY A 664 40.22 54.57 -6.55
N ASP A 665 40.10 53.99 -7.75
CA ASP A 665 39.27 54.51 -8.84
C ASP A 665 38.95 53.43 -9.89
N LEU A 666 37.67 53.08 -10.08
CA LEU A 666 37.18 52.14 -11.10
C LEU A 666 37.08 52.76 -12.52
N PHE A 667 37.13 54.09 -12.66
CA PHE A 667 36.83 54.89 -13.86
C PHE A 667 37.96 54.99 -14.87
N THR A 668 39.20 54.80 -14.44
CA THR A 668 40.35 54.82 -15.36
C THR A 668 40.52 53.53 -16.16
N ARG A 669 39.66 52.53 -15.92
CA ARG A 669 39.76 51.21 -16.50
C ARG A 669 38.53 50.92 -17.36
N ALA A 670 38.76 50.30 -18.53
CA ALA A 670 37.67 49.68 -19.26
C ALA A 670 37.00 48.61 -18.37
N LYS A 671 35.69 48.38 -18.53
CA LYS A 671 34.90 47.45 -17.69
C LYS A 671 35.51 46.05 -17.58
N ASN A 672 36.19 45.60 -18.65
CA ASN A 672 36.92 44.34 -18.74
C ASN A 672 38.31 44.33 -18.06
N LEU A 673 38.80 45.48 -17.60
CA LEU A 673 40.08 45.64 -16.89
C LEU A 673 39.89 45.83 -15.37
N VAL A 674 38.63 45.89 -14.91
CA VAL A 674 38.29 45.78 -13.49
C VAL A 674 38.52 44.32 -13.06
N VAL A 675 39.29 44.12 -12.00
CA VAL A 675 39.61 42.79 -11.46
C VAL A 675 38.83 42.61 -10.16
N LYS A 676 38.01 41.55 -10.08
CA LYS A 676 37.18 41.20 -8.92
C LYS A 676 37.91 41.33 -7.58
N THR A 677 39.16 40.83 -7.51
CA THR A 677 39.97 40.79 -6.28
C THR A 677 40.23 42.16 -5.64
N ASN A 678 39.90 43.24 -6.33
CA ASN A 678 40.21 44.60 -5.91
C ASN A 678 38.99 45.40 -5.45
N VAL A 679 37.80 44.81 -5.43
CA VAL A 679 36.53 45.52 -5.21
C VAL A 679 35.84 44.94 -3.98
N ASN A 680 35.62 45.76 -2.94
CA ASN A 680 34.90 45.39 -1.73
C ASN A 680 33.95 46.53 -1.32
N GLY A 681 32.84 46.19 -0.68
CA GLY A 681 31.89 47.17 -0.12
C GLY A 681 30.99 47.82 -1.17
N LEU A 682 30.50 49.02 -0.89
CA LEU A 682 29.56 49.73 -1.75
C LEU A 682 30.27 50.68 -2.72
N TRP A 683 29.85 50.66 -3.99
CA TRP A 683 30.36 51.53 -5.05
C TRP A 683 29.20 52.22 -5.77
N LEU A 684 29.18 53.55 -5.78
CA LEU A 684 28.32 54.33 -6.67
C LEU A 684 29.20 54.93 -7.75
N THR A 685 28.87 54.64 -9.00
CA THR A 685 29.76 54.89 -10.13
C THR A 685 29.24 55.96 -11.07
N SER A 686 30.16 56.65 -11.75
CA SER A 686 29.84 57.56 -12.87
C SER A 686 29.73 56.84 -14.21
N PHE A 687 29.56 55.51 -14.22
CA PHE A 687 29.23 54.78 -15.43
C PHE A 687 27.80 55.16 -15.84
N GLY A 688 27.70 56.05 -16.83
CA GLY A 688 26.45 56.44 -17.48
C GLY A 688 26.25 57.92 -17.77
N ALA A 689 25.18 58.22 -18.49
CA ALA A 689 24.79 59.60 -18.79
C ALA A 689 24.10 60.28 -17.60
N ASN A 690 23.55 59.50 -16.67
CA ASN A 690 22.84 59.94 -15.49
C ASN A 690 23.62 59.55 -14.22
N PRO A 691 23.45 60.24 -13.08
CA PRO A 691 24.09 59.85 -11.83
C PRO A 691 23.54 58.51 -11.32
N ALA A 692 24.41 57.64 -10.80
CA ALA A 692 24.00 56.49 -10.00
C ALA A 692 23.39 56.96 -8.68
N VAL A 693 22.22 56.43 -8.30
CA VAL A 693 21.52 56.81 -7.07
C VAL A 693 21.19 55.58 -6.23
N LEU A 694 21.56 55.60 -4.95
CA LEU A 694 21.10 54.65 -3.93
C LEU A 694 20.12 55.36 -2.99
N GLY A 695 18.89 54.87 -2.88
CA GLY A 695 17.89 55.35 -1.92
C GLY A 695 17.72 54.38 -0.75
N THR A 696 17.76 54.86 0.50
CA THR A 696 17.57 54.00 1.68
C THR A 696 17.12 54.81 2.89
N ALA A 697 16.38 54.21 3.82
CA ALA A 697 15.97 54.90 5.05
C ALA A 697 17.17 55.20 5.98
N GLN A 698 18.16 54.30 6.06
CA GLN A 698 19.35 54.45 6.90
C GLN A 698 20.48 53.54 6.39
N ILE A 699 21.73 54.02 6.53
CA ILE A 699 22.95 53.25 6.27
C ILE A 699 23.70 52.97 7.58
N GLN A 700 24.06 51.71 7.81
CA GLN A 700 25.10 51.30 8.75
C GLN A 700 26.33 50.85 7.96
N ASN A 701 27.50 51.42 8.23
CA ASN A 701 28.72 51.10 7.48
C ASN A 701 29.91 50.87 8.42
N GLU A 702 30.49 49.68 8.32
CA GLU A 702 31.73 49.26 8.98
C GLU A 702 32.86 49.08 7.95
N GLY A 703 32.52 49.01 6.66
CA GLY A 703 33.42 48.80 5.54
C GLY A 703 33.79 50.07 4.73
N ALA A 704 34.18 49.85 3.47
CA ALA A 704 34.45 50.94 2.51
C ALA A 704 33.20 51.29 1.68
N ILE A 705 32.93 52.60 1.54
CA ILE A 705 31.97 53.15 0.57
C ILE A 705 32.74 54.06 -0.38
N ASN A 706 32.67 53.76 -1.68
CA ASN A 706 33.25 54.56 -2.75
C ASN A 706 32.12 55.25 -3.52
N ASN A 707 31.87 56.52 -3.21
CA ASN A 707 30.72 57.24 -3.75
C ASN A 707 31.13 58.28 -4.80
N GLN A 708 30.69 58.09 -6.04
CA GLN A 708 30.71 59.08 -7.11
C GLN A 708 29.32 59.39 -7.69
N GLY A 709 28.27 58.91 -7.02
CA GLY A 709 26.88 59.16 -7.36
C GLY A 709 26.17 59.94 -6.26
N ILE A 710 24.92 59.58 -6.01
CA ILE A 710 24.05 60.19 -5.00
C ILE A 710 23.58 59.10 -4.04
N ILE A 711 23.69 59.35 -2.74
CA ILE A 711 23.07 58.53 -1.70
C ILE A 711 21.97 59.36 -1.07
N GLU A 712 20.73 58.89 -1.15
CA GLU A 712 19.54 59.50 -0.57
C GLU A 712 19.18 58.76 0.72
N ILE A 713 19.05 59.52 1.83
CA ILE A 713 18.76 58.97 3.17
C ILE A 713 17.50 59.61 3.72
N GLY A 714 16.58 58.77 4.22
CA GLY A 714 15.43 59.21 5.01
C GLY A 714 14.11 59.36 4.25
N GLU A 715 13.97 58.68 3.11
CA GLU A 715 12.64 58.37 2.55
C GLU A 715 11.93 57.26 3.35
#